data_AF-A0A101NJM3-F1
#
_entry.id   AF-A0A101NJM3-F1
#
_cell.length_a   1.000
_cell.length_b   1.000
_cell.length_c   1.000
_cell.angle_alpha   90.00
_cell.angle_beta   90.00
_cell.angle_gamma   90.00
#
_symmetry.space_group_name_H-M   'P 1'
#
loop_
_entity.id
_entity.type
_entity.pdbx_description
1 polymer ?
#
loop_
_entity_poly.entity_id
_entity_poly.type
_entity_poly.pdbx_seq_one_letter_code
_entity_poly.pdbx_strand_id
1 'polypeptide(L)'
;LSLRLGRAEAEELLRRAAPDGLEMATVNGSDAVVVAGDPEAVHRLREHCAEAGIHARVLPVDYASHTSHMEPLREAITAPLSGIVPRTPDIPFYSTVRGAFVDGPEQDAGYWYENLRRTVEFEAAVEALSAAGYGAFIEVSPHPVLMASMQDTLGDTGAVVGSVQRDDDTPERFLAALAEAHVGGVAVDWRAVHGDGELTDLPTYPFEHERYWLLPDVSGPPRADSGWCYRVGWQETTGPAAGPAGRWLLLLPATADGRPAELAWRDAAAAALAEHGAKPHTVTVPLDDPRALTTAVRDALATQAEHGGYAGVLSLLALGDADTGAEATLGLLRELAAADDGVPLWLATCGAVGTGADDPVTCPAGALVWGLGQTAALERCDRHTGLVDLPQETGPAQRALLVRALTGTEDQIAVRSRAVFARRLLPAAPDADRVPDPAGEIVPKGTILVTGGTGGLGALTARRLAARGAQHLALVSRRGETAPGATELAAELTGLGAKVTVHACDISAREAVAGLVDGLRADGASVTGVVHAAGLNQQTALRDMTREEFREVLAAKVQGARNLEDACPDLSLFLLFSSGAAVWGSTGQGAYAAGNAFLDAFAHHRRARGLAATSVAWGLWAAGGMTDDAQAVARLRDQGVRPMPGDRALQVLETVLAGDESAVVVADVDWPRFTETYAALRERPLLETVPGARAAVSARPAPAAGATLSDRLAGRPPAEQHNELTRLVRSQAAAVLGHEDTRAVAVDTAFRTLGFDSLGAMRLRKRLTEATGLVLSSTLVFDHPNAAALADHLRSELFPDRHDDEDVVTVARDGLDRLEASLADVPEPQRAELARHLDRVLTALRTGAAGTGRPEASRTAPAQDTDLAEAGFDALLEALGRELGDNGQPAANR
;
A
#
# COMPACT_ATOMS: atom_id res chain seq x y z
N LEU A 1 -31.89 9.42 15.78
CA LEU A 1 -31.68 8.09 15.16
C LEU A 1 -31.90 8.22 13.65
N SER A 2 -30.89 7.93 12.84
CA SER A 2 -31.01 7.88 11.38
C SER A 2 -31.46 6.47 10.97
N LEU A 3 -32.46 6.38 10.10
CA LEU A 3 -33.05 5.13 9.61
C LEU A 3 -32.95 5.08 8.08
N ARG A 4 -32.61 3.91 7.53
CA ARG A 4 -32.66 3.66 6.08
C ARG A 4 -34.06 3.21 5.65
N LEU A 5 -35.02 4.13 5.69
CA LEU A 5 -36.43 3.92 5.36
C LEU A 5 -37.01 5.16 4.69
N GLY A 6 -38.02 4.96 3.85
CA GLY A 6 -38.80 6.07 3.31
C GLY A 6 -39.81 6.63 4.32
N ARG A 7 -40.34 7.83 4.06
CA ARG A 7 -41.28 8.53 4.95
C ARG A 7 -42.45 7.65 5.42
N ALA A 8 -43.15 7.01 4.48
CA ALA A 8 -44.34 6.23 4.78
C ALA A 8 -44.02 4.99 5.65
N GLU A 9 -42.88 4.36 5.42
CA GLU A 9 -42.43 3.20 6.18
C GLU A 9 -42.01 3.60 7.60
N ALA A 10 -41.31 4.73 7.73
CA ALA A 10 -40.93 5.29 9.01
C ALA A 10 -42.15 5.73 9.83
N GLU A 11 -43.16 6.35 9.21
CA GLU A 11 -44.42 6.71 9.88
C GLU A 11 -45.18 5.46 10.39
N GLU A 12 -45.21 4.38 9.60
CA GLU A 12 -45.78 3.10 10.04
C GLU A 12 -44.97 2.48 11.19
N LEU A 13 -43.63 2.53 11.11
CA LEU A 13 -42.75 2.05 12.16
C LEU A 13 -42.96 2.80 13.48
N LEU A 14 -43.02 4.14 13.44
CA LEU A 14 -43.27 4.96 14.61
C LEU A 14 -44.63 4.67 15.24
N ARG A 15 -45.68 4.51 14.43
CA ARG A 15 -47.02 4.13 14.91
C ARG A 15 -47.04 2.77 15.59
N ARG A 16 -46.20 1.82 15.18
CA ARG A 16 -46.18 0.44 15.69
C ARG A 16 -45.25 0.24 16.89
N ALA A 17 -44.06 0.83 16.86
CA ALA A 17 -42.97 0.51 17.77
C ALA A 17 -42.79 1.53 18.90
N ALA A 18 -43.19 2.79 18.71
CA ALA A 18 -42.99 3.86 19.70
C ALA A 18 -43.95 5.04 19.45
N PRO A 19 -45.23 4.94 19.84
CA PRO A 19 -46.24 5.96 19.54
C PRO A 19 -46.06 7.26 20.33
N ASP A 20 -45.36 7.22 21.47
CA ASP A 20 -45.18 8.36 22.37
C ASP A 20 -43.68 8.74 22.49
N GLY A 21 -43.39 10.04 22.42
CA GLY A 21 -42.05 10.59 22.70
C GLY A 21 -41.07 10.61 21.53
N LEU A 22 -41.45 10.18 20.32
CA LEU A 22 -40.63 10.26 19.10
C LEU A 22 -41.36 10.99 17.97
N GLU A 23 -40.64 11.85 17.27
CA GLU A 23 -41.12 12.54 16.09
C GLU A 23 -40.09 12.46 14.96
N MET A 24 -40.56 12.62 13.73
CA MET A 24 -39.70 12.72 12.57
C MET A 24 -39.02 14.09 12.56
N ALA A 25 -37.70 14.10 12.69
CA ALA A 25 -36.89 15.31 12.69
C ALA A 25 -36.50 15.74 11.27
N THR A 26 -36.24 14.77 10.38
CA THR A 26 -35.76 15.07 9.03
C THR A 26 -36.17 14.00 8.03
N VAL A 27 -36.56 14.43 6.82
CA VAL A 27 -36.75 13.59 5.63
C VAL A 27 -35.73 14.03 4.59
N ASN A 28 -34.63 13.27 4.46
CA ASN A 28 -33.51 13.62 3.59
C ASN A 28 -33.68 13.05 2.18
N GLY A 29 -34.34 11.91 2.02
CA GLY A 29 -34.55 11.25 0.73
C GLY A 29 -35.44 10.02 0.86
N SER A 30 -35.64 9.35 -0.27
CA SER A 30 -36.63 8.28 -0.44
C SER A 30 -36.40 7.06 0.45
N ASP A 31 -35.17 6.90 0.96
CA ASP A 31 -34.78 5.88 1.93
C ASP A 31 -33.93 6.42 3.10
N ALA A 32 -34.06 7.70 3.44
CA ALA A 32 -33.24 8.35 4.46
C ALA A 32 -34.04 9.30 5.34
N VAL A 33 -34.38 8.88 6.56
CA VAL A 33 -35.07 9.70 7.56
C VAL A 33 -34.31 9.76 8.89
N VAL A 34 -34.59 10.80 9.67
CA VAL A 34 -34.10 10.95 11.05
C VAL A 34 -35.29 11.10 11.99
N VAL A 35 -35.29 10.30 13.03
CA VAL A 35 -36.25 10.34 14.15
C VAL A 35 -35.53 10.86 15.39
N ALA A 36 -36.16 11.76 16.14
CA ALA A 36 -35.64 12.29 17.39
C ALA A 36 -36.73 12.35 18.47
N GLY A 37 -36.30 12.39 19.73
CA GLY A 37 -37.19 12.47 20.88
C GLY A 37 -36.54 11.90 22.13
N ASP A 38 -37.36 11.37 23.04
CA ASP A 38 -36.91 10.91 24.35
C ASP A 38 -35.81 9.82 24.24
N PRO A 39 -34.71 9.91 25.02
CA PRO A 39 -33.59 8.97 24.93
C PRO A 39 -34.00 7.50 25.08
N GLU A 40 -34.91 7.21 26.01
CA GLU A 40 -35.42 5.84 26.21
C GLU A 40 -36.25 5.35 25.01
N ALA A 41 -37.04 6.23 24.40
CA ALA A 41 -37.84 5.89 23.23
C ALA A 41 -36.94 5.64 22.01
N VAL A 42 -35.89 6.45 21.84
CA VAL A 42 -34.86 6.24 20.81
C VAL A 42 -34.15 4.90 21.00
N HIS A 43 -33.83 4.53 22.24
CA HIS A 43 -33.19 3.25 22.56
C HIS A 43 -34.09 2.07 22.17
N ARG A 44 -35.37 2.08 22.58
CA ARG A 44 -36.35 1.05 22.23
C ARG A 44 -36.54 0.92 20.72
N LEU A 45 -36.63 2.05 20.01
CA LEU A 45 -36.77 2.03 18.55
C LEU A 45 -35.52 1.41 17.89
N ARG A 46 -34.32 1.69 18.39
CA ARG A 46 -33.08 1.08 17.89
C ARG A 46 -33.06 -0.43 18.09
N GLU A 47 -33.47 -0.92 19.26
CA GLU A 47 -33.58 -2.36 19.53
C GLU A 47 -34.58 -3.02 18.58
N HIS A 48 -35.75 -2.40 18.39
CA HIS A 48 -36.77 -2.89 17.47
C HIS A 48 -36.26 -2.92 16.00
N CYS A 49 -35.54 -1.89 15.56
CA CYS A 49 -34.91 -1.88 14.25
C CYS A 49 -33.89 -3.02 14.10
N ALA A 50 -33.10 -3.33 15.14
CA ALA A 50 -32.15 -4.44 15.11
C ALA A 50 -32.86 -5.79 14.97
N GLU A 51 -33.98 -5.99 15.68
CA GLU A 51 -34.80 -7.21 15.56
C GLU A 51 -35.47 -7.33 14.17
N ALA A 52 -35.90 -6.22 13.60
CA ALA A 52 -36.55 -6.16 12.29
C ALA A 52 -35.57 -6.15 11.10
N GLY A 53 -34.25 -6.14 11.34
CA GLY A 53 -33.22 -6.06 10.30
C GLY A 53 -33.14 -4.71 9.59
N ILE A 54 -33.66 -3.64 10.20
CA ILE A 54 -33.66 -2.27 9.67
C ILE A 54 -32.35 -1.59 10.08
N HIS A 55 -31.62 -1.02 9.13
CA HIS A 55 -30.39 -0.29 9.43
C HIS A 55 -30.70 1.03 10.15
N ALA A 56 -30.23 1.14 11.40
CA ALA A 56 -30.43 2.30 12.26
C ALA A 56 -29.11 2.76 12.89
N ARG A 57 -28.81 4.07 12.80
CA ARG A 57 -27.58 4.68 13.32
C ARG A 57 -27.90 5.80 14.30
N VAL A 58 -27.32 5.76 15.50
CA VAL A 58 -27.42 6.88 16.46
C VAL A 58 -26.54 8.02 15.97
N LEU A 59 -27.10 9.23 15.94
CA LEU A 59 -26.36 10.44 15.60
C LEU A 59 -25.74 11.01 16.89
N PRO A 60 -24.49 11.51 16.86
CA PRO A 60 -23.81 12.07 18.03
C PRO A 60 -24.34 13.49 18.35
N VAL A 61 -25.63 13.58 18.64
CA VAL A 61 -26.35 14.81 19.01
C VAL A 61 -27.16 14.51 20.26
N ASP A 62 -27.09 15.39 21.26
CA ASP A 62 -27.66 15.22 22.59
C ASP A 62 -28.99 15.97 22.81
N TYR A 63 -29.58 16.52 21.75
CA TYR A 63 -30.88 17.20 21.77
C TYR A 63 -31.78 16.77 20.61
N ALA A 64 -33.11 16.84 20.81
CA ALA A 64 -34.12 16.44 19.85
C ALA A 64 -34.66 17.62 18.99
N SER A 65 -33.78 18.23 18.19
CA SER A 65 -34.22 19.28 17.25
C SER A 65 -35.20 18.77 16.21
N HIS A 66 -35.95 19.70 15.63
CA HIS A 66 -36.99 19.49 14.62
C HIS A 66 -38.20 18.67 15.13
N THR A 67 -38.45 18.73 16.44
CA THR A 67 -39.56 18.06 17.12
C THR A 67 -40.22 18.96 18.17
N SER A 68 -41.39 18.57 18.69
CA SER A 68 -42.08 19.21 19.83
C SER A 68 -41.22 19.46 21.08
N HIS A 69 -40.11 18.73 21.26
CA HIS A 69 -39.17 18.93 22.35
C HIS A 69 -38.53 20.33 22.35
N MET A 70 -38.60 21.07 21.25
CA MET A 70 -38.13 22.46 21.16
C MET A 70 -39.15 23.48 21.68
N GLU A 71 -40.42 23.11 21.90
CA GLU A 71 -41.46 24.03 22.41
C GLU A 71 -41.11 24.72 23.74
N PRO A 72 -40.59 24.02 24.76
CA PRO A 72 -40.19 24.66 26.02
C PRO A 72 -39.05 25.67 25.85
N LEU A 73 -38.23 25.53 24.80
CA LEU A 73 -37.08 26.39 24.53
C LEU A 73 -37.42 27.62 23.68
N ARG A 74 -38.69 27.81 23.30
CA ARG A 74 -39.12 28.89 22.40
C ARG A 74 -38.62 30.27 22.85
N GLU A 75 -38.85 30.64 24.10
CA GLU A 75 -38.44 31.95 24.61
C GLU A 75 -36.91 32.05 24.72
N ALA A 76 -36.25 30.98 25.17
CA ALA A 76 -34.80 30.90 25.29
C ALA A 76 -34.08 31.03 23.93
N ILE A 77 -34.74 30.66 22.83
CA ILE A 77 -34.22 30.80 21.45
C ILE A 77 -34.62 32.14 20.84
N THR A 78 -35.88 32.56 20.97
CA THR A 78 -36.39 33.77 20.29
C THR A 78 -35.91 35.06 20.93
N ALA A 79 -35.76 35.11 22.26
CA ALA A 79 -35.34 36.34 22.95
C ALA A 79 -33.92 36.79 22.57
N PRO A 80 -32.88 35.91 22.53
CA PRO A 80 -31.54 36.29 22.08
C PRO A 80 -31.47 36.73 20.62
N LEU A 81 -32.34 36.19 19.76
CA LEU A 81 -32.37 36.48 18.32
C LEU A 81 -33.21 37.72 17.98
N SER A 82 -33.94 38.31 18.94
CA SER A 82 -34.86 39.43 18.72
C SER A 82 -34.20 40.70 18.18
N GLY A 83 -32.88 40.87 18.38
CA GLY A 83 -32.10 41.98 17.83
C GLY A 83 -31.61 41.78 16.39
N ILE A 84 -31.83 40.59 15.80
CA ILE A 84 -31.42 40.29 14.43
C ILE A 84 -32.54 40.71 13.48
N VAL A 85 -32.21 41.60 12.54
CA VAL A 85 -33.15 42.11 11.53
C VAL A 85 -32.85 41.44 10.19
N PRO A 86 -33.72 40.53 9.71
CA PRO A 86 -33.54 39.91 8.39
C PRO A 86 -33.62 40.93 7.27
N ARG A 87 -32.88 40.68 6.20
CA ARG A 87 -32.91 41.49 4.99
C ARG A 87 -33.27 40.61 3.81
N THR A 88 -33.76 41.22 2.74
CA THR A 88 -33.96 40.53 1.46
C THR A 88 -32.62 39.96 0.98
N PRO A 89 -32.53 38.64 0.74
CA PRO A 89 -31.27 38.03 0.33
C PRO A 89 -31.02 38.27 -1.17
N ASP A 90 -29.75 38.43 -1.52
CA ASP A 90 -29.32 38.51 -2.93
C ASP A 90 -29.39 37.14 -3.63
N ILE A 91 -29.41 36.05 -2.85
CA ILE A 91 -29.57 34.67 -3.31
C ILE A 91 -30.94 34.16 -2.82
N PRO A 92 -31.84 33.74 -3.73
CA PRO A 92 -33.15 33.21 -3.34
C PRO A 92 -33.02 32.05 -2.36
N PHE A 93 -33.77 32.09 -1.26
CA PHE A 93 -33.74 31.06 -0.23
C PHE A 93 -35.02 30.22 -0.27
N TYR A 94 -34.88 28.91 -0.46
CA TYR A 94 -35.99 27.96 -0.41
C TYR A 94 -36.08 27.33 0.98
N SER A 95 -37.19 27.53 1.68
CA SER A 95 -37.36 27.06 3.06
C SER A 95 -37.89 25.64 3.09
N THR A 96 -37.08 24.67 3.53
CA THR A 96 -37.48 23.26 3.72
C THR A 96 -38.65 23.08 4.67
N VAL A 97 -38.85 23.99 5.62
CA VAL A 97 -39.98 23.93 6.58
C VAL A 97 -41.28 24.54 6.05
N ARG A 98 -41.18 25.41 5.04
CA ARG A 98 -42.35 26.09 4.43
C ARG A 98 -42.69 25.57 3.03
N GLY A 99 -41.77 24.83 2.40
CA GLY A 99 -41.95 24.29 1.06
C GLY A 99 -42.08 25.37 -0.02
N ALA A 100 -41.41 26.52 0.15
CA ALA A 100 -41.49 27.64 -0.78
C ALA A 100 -40.25 28.55 -0.67
N PHE A 101 -40.02 29.36 -1.71
CA PHE A 101 -39.12 30.51 -1.64
C PHE A 101 -39.65 31.55 -0.65
N VAL A 102 -38.74 32.18 0.09
CA VAL A 102 -39.03 33.25 1.06
C VAL A 102 -38.23 34.51 0.68
N ASP A 103 -38.85 35.67 0.88
CA ASP A 103 -38.38 36.98 0.41
C ASP A 103 -37.38 37.65 1.38
N GLY A 104 -37.19 37.09 2.58
CA GLY A 104 -36.16 37.47 3.54
C GLY A 104 -36.67 38.07 4.85
N PRO A 105 -37.46 39.17 4.86
CA PRO A 105 -37.95 39.84 6.08
C PRO A 105 -38.69 38.92 7.07
N GLU A 106 -39.30 37.86 6.58
CA GLU A 106 -40.00 36.84 7.35
C GLU A 106 -39.08 35.83 8.05
N GLN A 107 -37.76 35.87 7.82
CA GLN A 107 -36.78 34.98 8.44
C GLN A 107 -36.30 35.50 9.81
N ASP A 108 -37.24 35.99 10.62
CA ASP A 108 -36.98 36.55 11.94
C ASP A 108 -36.68 35.47 13.00
N ALA A 109 -36.52 35.89 14.26
CA ALA A 109 -36.33 34.97 15.38
C ALA A 109 -37.43 33.89 15.46
N GLY A 110 -38.67 34.23 15.09
CA GLY A 110 -39.80 33.32 15.05
C GLY A 110 -39.65 32.27 13.95
N TYR A 111 -39.16 32.65 12.77
CA TYR A 111 -38.85 31.70 11.70
C TYR A 111 -37.74 30.73 12.08
N TRP A 112 -36.62 31.19 12.65
CA TRP A 112 -35.53 30.29 13.03
C TRP A 112 -35.93 29.33 14.14
N TYR A 113 -36.79 29.79 15.06
CA TYR A 113 -37.44 28.90 16.01
C TYR A 113 -38.36 27.89 15.30
N GLU A 114 -39.19 28.32 14.34
CA GLU A 114 -40.05 27.43 13.54
C GLU A 114 -39.21 26.38 12.82
N ASN A 115 -38.07 26.78 12.25
CA ASN A 115 -37.13 25.89 11.56
C ASN A 115 -36.55 24.83 12.51
N LEU A 116 -36.08 25.24 13.70
CA LEU A 116 -35.57 24.32 14.71
C LEU A 116 -36.67 23.42 15.29
N ARG A 117 -37.93 23.83 15.20
CA ARG A 117 -39.07 23.10 15.79
C ARG A 117 -39.71 22.09 14.83
N ARG A 118 -39.82 22.42 13.55
CA ARG A 118 -40.55 21.60 12.59
C ARG A 118 -39.61 20.65 11.85
N THR A 119 -40.17 19.52 11.39
CA THR A 119 -39.49 18.54 10.55
C THR A 119 -38.87 19.21 9.33
N VAL A 120 -37.63 18.85 9.03
CA VAL A 120 -36.91 19.30 7.83
C VAL A 120 -37.32 18.43 6.64
N GLU A 121 -38.06 19.01 5.69
CA GLU A 121 -38.55 18.35 4.47
C GLU A 121 -37.55 18.58 3.32
N PHE A 122 -36.37 17.95 3.39
CA PHE A 122 -35.31 18.16 2.41
C PHE A 122 -35.61 17.46 1.08
N GLU A 123 -36.09 16.21 1.10
CA GLU A 123 -36.51 15.47 -0.10
C GLU A 123 -37.56 16.26 -0.89
N ALA A 124 -38.64 16.68 -0.23
CA ALA A 124 -39.71 17.45 -0.88
C ALA A 124 -39.22 18.80 -1.43
N ALA A 125 -38.20 19.41 -0.81
CA ALA A 125 -37.59 20.63 -1.33
C ALA A 125 -36.78 20.37 -2.61
N VAL A 126 -36.01 19.29 -2.66
CA VAL A 126 -35.27 18.87 -3.87
C VAL A 126 -36.24 18.52 -5.00
N GLU A 127 -37.31 17.77 -4.72
CA GLU A 127 -38.35 17.45 -5.70
C GLU A 127 -39.04 18.71 -6.25
N ALA A 128 -39.41 19.64 -5.37
CA ALA A 128 -40.08 20.88 -5.77
C ALA A 128 -39.17 21.78 -6.63
N LEU A 129 -37.88 21.85 -6.30
CA LEU A 129 -36.90 22.60 -7.09
C LEU A 129 -36.67 21.92 -8.46
N SER A 130 -36.54 20.60 -8.50
CA SER A 130 -36.43 19.86 -9.76
C SER A 130 -37.67 20.07 -10.64
N ALA A 131 -38.87 19.97 -10.06
CA ALA A 131 -40.14 20.24 -10.75
C ALA A 131 -40.27 21.69 -11.23
N ALA A 132 -39.63 22.64 -10.55
CA ALA A 132 -39.54 24.04 -10.96
C ALA A 132 -38.49 24.29 -12.07
N GLY A 133 -37.78 23.25 -12.53
CA GLY A 133 -36.82 23.30 -13.64
C GLY A 133 -35.38 23.54 -13.23
N TYR A 134 -35.05 23.47 -11.93
CA TYR A 134 -33.66 23.54 -11.48
C TYR A 134 -32.97 22.18 -11.73
N GLY A 135 -31.94 22.19 -12.58
CA GLY A 135 -31.24 20.98 -13.03
C GLY A 135 -29.86 20.75 -12.42
N ALA A 136 -29.44 21.55 -11.44
CA ALA A 136 -28.14 21.42 -10.80
C ALA A 136 -28.23 21.72 -9.30
N PHE A 137 -27.65 20.84 -8.49
CA PHE A 137 -27.66 20.86 -7.03
C PHE A 137 -26.22 20.73 -6.53
N ILE A 138 -25.70 21.80 -5.92
CA ILE A 138 -24.32 21.87 -5.46
C ILE A 138 -24.31 21.92 -3.93
N GLU A 139 -23.72 20.92 -3.29
CA GLU A 139 -23.50 20.90 -1.85
C GLU A 139 -22.19 21.61 -1.50
N VAL A 140 -22.29 22.76 -0.82
CA VAL A 140 -21.12 23.50 -0.34
C VAL A 140 -20.82 23.06 1.09
N SER A 141 -19.86 22.16 1.24
CA SER A 141 -19.47 21.60 2.53
C SER A 141 -18.01 21.13 2.54
N PRO A 142 -17.35 21.05 3.71
CA PRO A 142 -16.03 20.43 3.84
C PRO A 142 -16.05 18.91 3.59
N HIS A 143 -17.25 18.31 3.53
CA HIS A 143 -17.48 16.93 3.19
C HIS A 143 -18.95 16.73 2.83
N PRO A 144 -19.28 16.30 1.60
CA PRO A 144 -20.67 16.13 1.18
C PRO A 144 -21.34 14.98 1.93
N VAL A 145 -22.50 15.25 2.52
CA VAL A 145 -23.29 14.26 3.26
C VAL A 145 -24.72 14.11 2.74
N LEU A 146 -25.17 15.03 1.88
CA LEU A 146 -26.52 15.04 1.30
C LEU A 146 -26.54 14.64 -0.18
N MET A 147 -25.38 14.59 -0.84
CA MET A 147 -25.27 14.20 -2.25
C MET A 147 -26.00 12.91 -2.60
N ALA A 148 -25.81 11.84 -1.82
CA ALA A 148 -26.48 10.56 -2.09
C ALA A 148 -28.01 10.72 -2.03
N SER A 149 -28.53 11.45 -1.03
CA SER A 149 -29.96 11.71 -0.92
C SER A 149 -30.50 12.57 -2.07
N MET A 150 -29.74 13.57 -2.52
CA MET A 150 -30.11 14.36 -3.70
C MET A 150 -30.11 13.50 -4.98
N GLN A 151 -29.11 12.63 -5.15
CA GLN A 151 -29.03 11.71 -6.29
C GLN A 151 -30.18 10.71 -6.31
N ASP A 152 -30.53 10.14 -5.15
CA ASP A 152 -31.64 9.19 -5.03
C ASP A 152 -32.99 9.87 -5.34
N THR A 153 -33.19 11.12 -4.90
CA THR A 153 -34.41 11.89 -5.19
C THR A 153 -34.50 12.33 -6.64
N LEU A 154 -33.38 12.71 -7.27
CA LEU A 154 -33.35 13.23 -8.64
C LEU A 154 -33.22 12.13 -9.71
N GLY A 155 -32.68 10.95 -9.37
CA GLY A 155 -32.29 9.94 -10.34
C GLY A 155 -31.33 10.52 -11.40
N ASP A 156 -31.63 10.28 -12.68
CA ASP A 156 -30.86 10.83 -13.81
C ASP A 156 -31.21 12.31 -14.13
N THR A 157 -32.12 12.94 -13.37
CA THR A 157 -32.62 14.29 -13.65
C THR A 157 -31.84 15.38 -12.89
N GLY A 158 -30.64 15.68 -13.38
CA GLY A 158 -29.85 16.84 -12.95
C GLY A 158 -28.45 16.50 -12.42
N ALA A 159 -27.60 17.52 -12.32
CA ALA A 159 -26.24 17.39 -11.83
C ALA A 159 -26.18 17.55 -10.30
N VAL A 160 -25.55 16.61 -9.59
CA VAL A 160 -25.31 16.69 -8.14
C VAL A 160 -23.80 16.69 -7.87
N VAL A 161 -23.29 17.76 -7.26
CA VAL A 161 -21.85 17.97 -7.07
C VAL A 161 -21.55 18.47 -5.65
N GLY A 162 -20.50 17.96 -5.02
CA GLY A 162 -19.98 18.46 -3.74
C GLY A 162 -18.76 19.36 -3.93
N SER A 163 -18.64 20.42 -3.13
CA SER A 163 -17.56 21.42 -3.30
C SER A 163 -16.16 20.89 -3.00
N VAL A 164 -15.97 20.21 -1.86
CA VAL A 164 -14.72 19.59 -1.41
C VAL A 164 -15.05 18.36 -0.56
N GLN A 165 -14.09 17.50 -0.25
CA GLN A 165 -14.33 16.30 0.56
C GLN A 165 -13.39 16.24 1.76
N ARG A 166 -13.75 15.44 2.78
CA ARG A 166 -12.90 15.23 3.95
C ARG A 166 -11.54 14.72 3.50
N ASP A 167 -10.49 15.29 4.07
CA ASP A 167 -9.09 14.96 3.77
C ASP A 167 -8.63 15.39 2.36
N ASP A 168 -9.43 16.19 1.64
CA ASP A 168 -9.09 16.77 0.33
C ASP A 168 -9.87 18.08 0.08
N ASP A 169 -9.34 19.17 0.65
CA ASP A 169 -9.82 20.56 0.52
C ASP A 169 -8.95 21.40 -0.44
N THR A 170 -8.25 20.71 -1.35
CA THR A 170 -7.30 21.31 -2.28
C THR A 170 -7.98 22.20 -3.33
N PRO A 171 -7.30 23.25 -3.85
CA PRO A 171 -7.78 24.00 -5.00
C PRO A 171 -8.08 23.10 -6.20
N GLU A 172 -7.31 22.03 -6.39
CA GLU A 172 -7.51 21.03 -7.44
C GLU A 172 -8.84 20.28 -7.29
N ARG A 173 -9.22 19.88 -6.06
CA ARG A 173 -10.52 19.25 -5.81
C ARG A 173 -11.68 20.21 -6.05
N PHE A 174 -11.52 21.48 -5.65
CA PHE A 174 -12.52 22.49 -5.93
C PHE A 174 -12.67 22.76 -7.44
N LEU A 175 -11.56 22.81 -8.19
CA LEU A 175 -11.56 22.93 -9.65
C LEU A 175 -12.18 21.70 -10.33
N ALA A 176 -11.92 20.50 -9.80
CA ALA A 176 -12.55 19.27 -10.28
C ALA A 176 -14.07 19.31 -10.05
N ALA A 177 -14.54 19.79 -8.89
CA ALA A 177 -15.97 19.98 -8.64
C ALA A 177 -16.61 20.99 -9.62
N LEU A 178 -15.93 22.10 -9.93
CA LEU A 178 -16.38 23.04 -10.96
C LEU A 178 -16.44 22.40 -12.36
N ALA A 179 -15.47 21.55 -12.69
CA ALA A 179 -15.46 20.82 -13.95
C ALA A 179 -16.58 19.77 -14.02
N GLU A 180 -16.84 19.03 -12.94
CA GLU A 180 -17.95 18.09 -12.81
C GLU A 180 -19.30 18.81 -12.99
N ALA A 181 -19.48 19.98 -12.36
CA ALA A 181 -20.66 20.82 -12.56
C ALA A 181 -20.79 21.29 -14.01
N HIS A 182 -19.68 21.70 -14.64
CA HIS A 182 -19.66 22.13 -16.04
C HIS A 182 -20.07 21.02 -17.01
N VAL A 183 -19.53 19.81 -16.83
CA VAL A 183 -19.93 18.61 -17.59
C VAL A 183 -21.40 18.26 -17.34
N GLY A 184 -21.88 18.48 -16.12
CA GLY A 184 -23.29 18.39 -15.74
C GLY A 184 -24.21 19.47 -16.34
N GLY A 185 -23.68 20.36 -17.19
CA GLY A 185 -24.44 21.40 -17.88
C GLY A 185 -24.52 22.74 -17.16
N VAL A 186 -23.78 22.92 -16.04
CA VAL A 186 -23.70 24.20 -15.33
C VAL A 186 -22.76 25.16 -16.09
N ALA A 187 -23.24 26.38 -16.35
CA ALA A 187 -22.38 27.42 -16.90
C ALA A 187 -21.37 27.88 -15.83
N VAL A 188 -20.09 27.63 -16.06
CA VAL A 188 -18.99 28.08 -15.19
C VAL A 188 -18.24 29.21 -15.89
N ASP A 189 -18.05 30.33 -15.20
CA ASP A 189 -17.21 31.42 -15.68
C ASP A 189 -15.73 31.06 -15.48
N TRP A 190 -15.17 30.33 -16.44
CA TRP A 190 -13.77 29.92 -16.42
C TRP A 190 -12.78 31.09 -16.43
N ARG A 191 -13.19 32.29 -16.87
CA ARG A 191 -12.33 33.48 -16.79
C ARG A 191 -12.19 33.97 -15.35
N ALA A 192 -13.26 33.91 -14.56
CA ALA A 192 -13.20 34.22 -13.13
C ALA A 192 -12.28 33.24 -12.36
N VAL A 193 -12.17 32.00 -12.84
CA VAL A 193 -11.36 30.94 -12.22
C VAL A 193 -9.88 31.02 -12.63
N HIS A 194 -9.60 31.25 -13.92
CA HIS A 194 -8.24 31.20 -14.49
C HIS A 194 -7.60 32.56 -14.76
N GLY A 195 -8.31 33.67 -14.58
CA GLY A 195 -7.82 35.03 -14.83
C GLY A 195 -7.69 35.35 -16.33
N ASP A 196 -6.67 36.14 -16.72
CA ASP A 196 -6.47 36.65 -18.08
C ASP A 196 -5.92 35.62 -19.09
N GLY A 197 -6.02 34.33 -18.79
CA GLY A 197 -5.61 33.25 -19.70
C GLY A 197 -6.53 33.13 -20.93
N GLU A 198 -5.97 32.67 -22.06
CA GLU A 198 -6.76 32.42 -23.27
C GLU A 198 -7.48 31.08 -23.16
N LEU A 199 -8.82 31.12 -23.05
CA LEU A 199 -9.67 29.92 -23.05
C LEU A 199 -9.82 29.42 -24.49
N THR A 200 -9.47 28.16 -24.73
CA THR A 200 -9.63 27.49 -26.03
C THR A 200 -10.71 26.41 -25.91
N ASP A 201 -11.68 26.43 -26.81
CA ASP A 201 -12.68 25.36 -26.93
C ASP A 201 -12.04 24.06 -27.41
N LEU A 202 -12.39 22.94 -26.78
CA LEU A 202 -12.05 21.61 -27.30
C LEU A 202 -13.07 21.22 -28.39
N PRO A 203 -12.65 20.59 -29.50
CA PRO A 203 -13.58 20.19 -30.55
C PRO A 203 -14.64 19.24 -29.99
N THR A 204 -15.92 19.56 -30.20
CA THR A 204 -17.08 18.79 -29.69
C THR A 204 -17.49 17.64 -30.60
N TYR A 205 -16.81 17.42 -31.73
CA TYR A 205 -17.16 16.38 -32.72
C TYR A 205 -15.98 15.47 -33.10
N PRO A 206 -16.16 14.13 -33.11
CA PRO A 206 -15.06 13.17 -33.31
C PRO A 206 -14.50 13.09 -34.76
N PHE A 207 -14.86 14.01 -35.66
CA PHE A 207 -14.42 14.00 -37.08
C PHE A 207 -13.84 15.33 -37.59
N GLU A 208 -13.65 16.34 -36.74
CA GLU A 208 -12.82 17.48 -37.13
C GLU A 208 -11.33 17.10 -37.00
N HIS A 209 -10.70 16.85 -38.14
CA HIS A 209 -9.29 16.45 -38.24
C HIS A 209 -8.32 17.65 -38.12
N GLU A 210 -8.67 18.67 -37.33
CA GLU A 210 -7.72 19.71 -36.90
C GLU A 210 -7.34 19.51 -35.43
N ARG A 211 -6.04 19.35 -35.19
CA ARG A 211 -5.48 19.02 -33.88
C ARG A 211 -5.28 20.31 -33.07
N TYR A 212 -6.16 20.57 -32.11
CA TYR A 212 -6.05 21.70 -31.16
C TYR A 212 -5.70 21.25 -29.73
N TRP A 213 -4.79 20.28 -29.57
CA TRP A 213 -4.30 19.95 -28.23
C TRP A 213 -3.20 20.93 -27.84
N LEU A 214 -3.42 21.67 -26.75
CA LEU A 214 -2.36 22.25 -25.91
C LEU A 214 -1.54 21.10 -25.30
N LEU A 215 -0.71 20.48 -26.14
CA LEU A 215 0.43 19.71 -25.66
C LEU A 215 1.36 20.73 -25.01
N PRO A 216 1.85 20.50 -23.78
CA PRO A 216 2.92 21.32 -23.23
C PRO A 216 4.03 21.32 -24.26
N ASP A 217 4.59 22.51 -24.53
CA ASP A 217 5.57 22.74 -25.58
C ASP A 217 6.62 21.61 -25.67
N VAL A 218 6.38 20.65 -26.56
CA VAL A 218 7.34 19.60 -26.92
C VAL A 218 8.17 20.06 -28.12
N SER A 219 8.21 21.37 -28.41
CA SER A 219 9.18 21.95 -29.34
C SER A 219 10.54 22.25 -28.66
N GLY A 220 10.86 21.49 -27.61
CA GLY A 220 12.25 21.05 -27.46
C GLY A 220 12.61 20.15 -28.65
N PRO A 221 13.85 20.20 -29.18
CA PRO A 221 14.27 19.26 -30.22
C PRO A 221 13.95 17.83 -29.76
N PRO A 222 13.59 16.90 -30.67
CA PRO A 222 13.27 15.52 -30.30
C PRO A 222 14.37 15.01 -29.39
N ARG A 223 14.06 14.81 -28.10
CA ARG A 223 15.00 14.19 -27.17
C ARG A 223 15.18 12.77 -27.70
N ALA A 224 16.34 12.55 -28.33
CA ALA A 224 16.75 11.30 -28.95
C ALA A 224 16.26 10.09 -28.14
N ASP A 225 15.76 9.07 -28.85
CA ASP A 225 15.04 7.86 -28.42
C ASP A 225 15.71 6.98 -27.34
N SER A 226 16.16 7.58 -26.23
CA SER A 226 17.07 6.99 -25.23
C SER A 226 16.64 7.26 -23.77
N GLY A 227 15.51 7.94 -23.54
CA GLY A 227 15.11 8.38 -22.20
C GLY A 227 14.39 7.33 -21.33
N TRP A 228 13.84 6.27 -21.93
CA TRP A 228 13.05 5.25 -21.21
C TRP A 228 13.76 3.91 -21.04
N CYS A 229 14.86 3.69 -21.76
CA CYS A 229 15.55 2.41 -21.78
C CYS A 229 16.67 2.38 -20.73
N TYR A 230 16.65 1.35 -19.90
CA TYR A 230 17.67 1.06 -18.89
C TYR A 230 18.01 -0.42 -18.91
N ARG A 231 19.14 -0.79 -18.32
CA ARG A 231 19.56 -2.17 -18.14
C ARG A 231 20.17 -2.38 -16.78
N VAL A 232 20.06 -3.60 -16.27
CA VAL A 232 20.78 -4.01 -15.06
C VAL A 232 22.23 -4.26 -15.44
N GLY A 233 23.15 -3.63 -14.72
CA GLY A 233 24.59 -3.83 -14.85
C GLY A 233 25.24 -4.17 -13.51
N TRP A 234 26.49 -4.60 -13.58
CA TRP A 234 27.28 -5.03 -12.42
C TRP A 234 28.61 -4.29 -12.40
N GLN A 235 28.94 -3.69 -11.25
CA GLN A 235 30.17 -2.93 -11.06
C GLN A 235 31.00 -3.55 -9.94
N GLU A 236 32.30 -3.71 -10.17
CA GLU A 236 33.20 -4.23 -9.15
C GLU A 236 33.25 -3.30 -7.93
N THR A 237 33.12 -3.87 -6.73
CA THR A 237 33.18 -3.12 -5.47
C THR A 237 34.59 -3.07 -4.93
N THR A 238 34.94 -1.90 -4.39
CA THR A 238 36.22 -1.64 -3.73
C THR A 238 35.98 -1.30 -2.26
N GLY A 239 36.73 -1.91 -1.34
CA GLY A 239 36.67 -1.57 0.08
C GLY A 239 37.22 -2.66 0.98
N PRO A 240 37.72 -2.32 2.18
CA PRO A 240 38.16 -3.32 3.16
C PRO A 240 36.95 -4.10 3.70
N ALA A 241 37.12 -5.40 3.93
CA ALA A 241 36.14 -6.18 4.68
C ALA A 241 36.27 -5.85 6.17
N ALA A 242 35.18 -5.47 6.83
CA ALA A 242 35.12 -5.57 8.27
C ALA A 242 34.96 -7.05 8.65
N GLY A 243 35.52 -7.48 9.79
CA GLY A 243 35.27 -8.83 10.29
C GLY A 243 33.82 -8.93 10.80
N PRO A 244 33.03 -9.93 10.37
CA PRO A 244 31.69 -10.16 10.90
C PRO A 244 31.86 -10.55 12.37
N ALA A 245 31.27 -9.76 13.27
CA ALA A 245 31.30 -10.02 14.70
C ALA A 245 29.98 -10.63 15.16
N GLY A 246 29.98 -11.22 16.35
CA GLY A 246 28.78 -11.74 16.99
C GLY A 246 28.32 -13.10 16.46
N ARG A 247 27.12 -13.51 16.87
CA ARG A 247 26.51 -14.78 16.48
C ARG A 247 25.71 -14.61 15.19
N TRP A 248 25.87 -15.52 14.24
CA TRP A 248 25.17 -15.46 12.95
C TRP A 248 24.29 -16.69 12.78
N LEU A 249 23.02 -16.51 12.42
CA LEU A 249 22.11 -17.61 12.12
C LEU A 249 22.28 -18.02 10.66
N LEU A 250 22.63 -19.28 10.39
CA LEU A 250 22.73 -19.83 9.04
C LEU A 250 21.59 -20.82 8.82
N LEU A 251 20.71 -20.53 7.86
CA LEU A 251 19.61 -21.41 7.49
C LEU A 251 19.99 -22.21 6.25
N LEU A 252 20.07 -23.54 6.40
CA LEU A 252 20.49 -24.46 5.36
C LEU A 252 19.33 -25.37 4.94
N PRO A 253 19.21 -25.74 3.64
CA PRO A 253 18.26 -26.76 3.22
C PRO A 253 18.66 -28.14 3.79
N ALA A 254 17.69 -28.93 4.24
CA ALA A 254 17.91 -30.28 4.79
C ALA A 254 18.21 -31.32 3.71
N THR A 255 17.64 -31.15 2.52
CA THR A 255 17.79 -32.09 1.42
C THR A 255 19.20 -32.06 0.84
N ALA A 256 19.65 -33.22 0.35
CA ALA A 256 20.85 -33.34 -0.50
C ALA A 256 20.51 -33.18 -1.99
N ASP A 257 19.25 -32.90 -2.30
CA ASP A 257 18.77 -32.62 -3.66
C ASP A 257 19.09 -31.15 -3.98
N GLY A 258 20.28 -30.95 -4.53
CA GLY A 258 20.85 -29.68 -4.97
C GLY A 258 22.13 -29.97 -5.74
N ARG A 259 22.65 -29.02 -6.53
CA ARG A 259 23.88 -29.32 -7.27
C ARG A 259 25.04 -29.44 -6.27
N PRO A 260 25.99 -30.38 -6.45
CA PRO A 260 27.10 -30.57 -5.51
C PRO A 260 27.89 -29.29 -5.19
N ALA A 261 28.02 -28.37 -6.16
CA ALA A 261 28.66 -27.07 -5.99
C ALA A 261 27.85 -26.11 -5.08
N GLU A 262 26.52 -26.18 -5.11
CA GLU A 262 25.63 -25.37 -4.28
C GLU A 262 25.62 -25.89 -2.84
N LEU A 263 25.64 -27.22 -2.67
CA LEU A 263 25.75 -27.86 -1.36
C LEU A 263 27.11 -27.61 -0.70
N ALA A 264 28.18 -27.40 -1.46
CA ALA A 264 29.50 -27.06 -0.91
C ALA A 264 29.50 -25.72 -0.15
N TRP A 265 28.58 -24.81 -0.48
CA TRP A 265 28.44 -23.54 0.24
C TRP A 265 27.83 -23.68 1.63
N ARG A 266 27.16 -24.80 1.94
CA ARG A 266 26.61 -25.07 3.27
C ARG A 266 27.69 -25.01 4.35
N ASP A 267 28.76 -25.75 4.13
CA ASP A 267 29.89 -25.80 5.06
C ASP A 267 30.82 -24.59 4.85
N ALA A 268 31.02 -24.17 3.60
CA ALA A 268 31.92 -23.06 3.30
C ALA A 268 31.45 -21.71 3.87
N ALA A 269 30.14 -21.45 3.92
CA ALA A 269 29.60 -20.22 4.52
C ALA A 269 29.82 -20.18 6.04
N ALA A 270 29.59 -21.30 6.73
CA ALA A 270 29.87 -21.42 8.16
C ALA A 270 31.37 -21.25 8.44
N ALA A 271 32.22 -21.90 7.64
CA ALA A 271 33.68 -21.73 7.72
C ALA A 271 34.10 -20.28 7.45
N ALA A 272 33.52 -19.62 6.45
CA ALA A 272 33.83 -18.24 6.11
C ALA A 272 33.59 -17.30 7.29
N LEU A 273 32.43 -17.42 7.94
CA LEU A 273 32.08 -16.62 9.11
C LEU A 273 33.00 -16.91 10.31
N ALA A 274 33.25 -18.20 10.60
CA ALA A 274 34.12 -18.61 11.70
C ALA A 274 35.59 -18.16 11.51
N GLU A 275 36.14 -18.31 10.31
CA GLU A 275 37.49 -17.89 9.94
C GLU A 275 37.71 -16.38 10.11
N HIS A 276 36.64 -15.58 10.05
CA HIS A 276 36.69 -14.12 10.12
C HIS A 276 36.08 -13.54 11.42
N GLY A 277 35.90 -14.37 12.45
CA GLY A 277 35.60 -13.91 13.82
C GLY A 277 34.13 -13.95 14.25
N ALA A 278 33.21 -14.40 13.40
CA ALA A 278 31.81 -14.63 13.77
C ALA A 278 31.60 -16.03 14.37
N LYS A 279 30.49 -16.20 15.09
CA LYS A 279 30.06 -17.50 15.64
C LYS A 279 28.85 -18.02 14.85
N PRO A 280 29.04 -18.89 13.83
CA PRO A 280 27.93 -19.43 13.07
C PRO A 280 27.08 -20.36 13.93
N HIS A 281 25.76 -20.20 13.87
CA HIS A 281 24.77 -21.08 14.44
C HIS A 281 23.94 -21.64 13.28
N THR A 282 24.18 -22.90 12.95
CA THR A 282 23.59 -23.53 11.77
C THR A 282 22.31 -24.25 12.12
N VAL A 283 21.23 -23.94 11.40
CA VAL A 283 19.94 -24.62 11.49
C VAL A 283 19.59 -25.18 10.11
N THR A 284 19.25 -26.46 10.08
CA THR A 284 18.94 -27.18 8.85
C THR A 284 17.42 -27.36 8.75
N VAL A 285 16.85 -27.08 7.59
CA VAL A 285 15.40 -26.93 7.39
C VAL A 285 14.91 -27.75 6.19
N PRO A 286 13.93 -28.66 6.36
CA PRO A 286 13.27 -29.31 5.22
C PRO A 286 12.50 -28.29 4.38
N LEU A 287 12.80 -28.21 3.08
CA LEU A 287 12.17 -27.22 2.18
C LEU A 287 10.73 -27.60 1.79
N ASP A 288 10.37 -28.87 1.91
CA ASP A 288 9.08 -29.43 1.58
C ASP A 288 8.05 -29.35 2.72
N ASP A 289 8.50 -29.12 3.96
CA ASP A 289 7.66 -28.99 5.15
C ASP A 289 7.68 -27.55 5.73
N PRO A 290 6.67 -26.71 5.40
CA PRO A 290 6.55 -25.36 5.93
C PRO A 290 6.44 -25.29 7.46
N ARG A 291 5.86 -26.33 8.09
CA ARG A 291 5.73 -26.35 9.56
C ARG A 291 7.08 -26.58 10.19
N ALA A 292 7.89 -27.48 9.63
CA ALA A 292 9.27 -27.68 10.09
C ALA A 292 10.10 -26.40 9.94
N LEU A 293 9.95 -25.65 8.84
CA LEU A 293 10.60 -24.34 8.68
C LEU A 293 10.17 -23.35 9.76
N THR A 294 8.86 -23.21 9.95
CA THR A 294 8.29 -22.30 10.94
C THR A 294 8.83 -22.61 12.34
N THR A 295 8.78 -23.87 12.75
CA THR A 295 9.30 -24.33 14.04
C THR A 295 10.80 -24.09 14.15
N ALA A 296 11.60 -24.46 13.15
CA ALA A 296 13.04 -24.31 13.19
C ALA A 296 13.49 -22.84 13.30
N VAL A 297 12.84 -21.94 12.56
CA VAL A 297 13.12 -20.50 12.64
C VAL A 297 12.69 -19.94 14.00
N ARG A 298 11.49 -20.29 14.47
CA ARG A 298 10.98 -19.83 15.77
C ARG A 298 11.84 -20.30 16.94
N ASP A 299 12.26 -21.57 16.94
CA ASP A 299 13.13 -22.12 17.98
C ASP A 299 14.51 -21.43 17.95
N ALA A 300 15.05 -21.17 16.75
CA ALA A 300 16.31 -20.46 16.59
C ALA A 300 16.24 -19.02 17.10
N LEU A 301 15.12 -18.32 16.87
CA LEU A 301 14.88 -16.96 17.37
C LEU A 301 14.55 -16.93 18.86
N ALA A 302 13.81 -17.91 19.40
CA ALA A 302 13.53 -18.00 20.84
C ALA A 302 14.81 -18.19 21.66
N THR A 303 15.74 -19.03 21.17
CA THR A 303 17.06 -19.23 21.82
C THR A 303 17.99 -18.01 21.72
N GLN A 304 17.62 -16.97 20.95
CA GLN A 304 18.34 -15.70 20.86
C GLN A 304 18.33 -14.94 22.19
N ALA A 305 17.19 -14.92 22.89
CA ALA A 305 17.01 -14.16 24.13
C ALA A 305 17.97 -14.60 25.24
N GLU A 306 18.33 -15.89 25.26
CA GLU A 306 19.26 -16.46 26.23
C GLU A 306 20.74 -16.17 25.92
N HIS A 307 21.06 -15.78 24.67
CA HIS A 307 22.43 -15.74 24.16
C HIS A 307 22.85 -14.37 23.57
N GLY A 308 22.04 -13.32 23.76
CA GLY A 308 22.43 -11.94 23.43
C GLY A 308 22.29 -11.52 21.97
N GLY A 309 21.36 -12.09 21.20
CA GLY A 309 21.07 -11.60 19.83
C GLY A 309 21.83 -12.31 18.70
N TYR A 310 21.24 -12.32 17.50
CA TYR A 310 22.00 -12.55 16.26
C TYR A 310 22.48 -11.22 15.68
N ALA A 311 23.73 -11.17 15.24
CA ALA A 311 24.31 -10.05 14.49
C ALA A 311 23.86 -10.04 13.01
N GLY A 312 23.40 -11.19 12.51
CA GLY A 312 22.87 -11.34 11.16
C GLY A 312 22.32 -12.74 10.90
N VAL A 313 21.41 -12.84 9.93
CA VAL A 313 20.88 -14.10 9.39
C VAL A 313 21.39 -14.24 7.96
N LEU A 314 21.98 -15.38 7.62
CA LEU A 314 22.32 -15.77 6.25
C LEU A 314 21.47 -16.99 5.85
N SER A 315 20.53 -16.76 4.94
CA SER A 315 19.67 -17.81 4.38
C SER A 315 20.29 -18.39 3.11
N LEU A 316 20.58 -19.69 3.15
CA LEU A 316 21.07 -20.48 2.01
C LEU A 316 19.98 -21.43 1.49
N LEU A 317 18.71 -21.18 1.85
CA LEU A 317 17.56 -22.04 1.50
C LEU A 317 17.36 -22.17 -0.02
N ALA A 318 17.81 -21.20 -0.81
CA ALA A 318 17.73 -21.21 -2.27
C ALA A 318 18.84 -22.03 -2.96
N LEU A 319 19.77 -22.63 -2.21
CA LEU A 319 20.84 -23.50 -2.75
C LEU A 319 20.44 -24.98 -2.88
N GLY A 320 19.19 -25.32 -2.52
CA GLY A 320 18.58 -26.62 -2.81
C GLY A 320 17.83 -26.58 -4.14
N ASP A 321 16.65 -27.20 -4.18
CA ASP A 321 15.69 -26.93 -5.25
C ASP A 321 15.23 -25.47 -5.18
N ALA A 322 15.48 -24.69 -6.24
CA ALA A 322 15.32 -23.23 -6.20
C ALA A 322 13.85 -22.79 -6.10
N ASP A 323 12.90 -23.57 -6.65
CA ASP A 323 11.48 -23.25 -6.57
C ASP A 323 10.97 -23.44 -5.13
N THR A 324 11.25 -24.58 -4.51
CA THR A 324 10.94 -24.82 -3.08
C THR A 324 11.74 -23.91 -2.16
N GLY A 325 12.98 -23.55 -2.52
CA GLY A 325 13.81 -22.58 -1.81
C GLY A 325 13.21 -21.16 -1.80
N ALA A 326 12.54 -20.74 -2.88
CA ALA A 326 11.82 -19.47 -2.92
C ALA A 326 10.59 -19.49 -2.00
N GLU A 327 9.83 -20.58 -1.98
CA GLU A 327 8.69 -20.75 -1.07
C GLU A 327 9.15 -20.79 0.40
N ALA A 328 10.26 -21.47 0.69
CA ALA A 328 10.86 -21.49 2.03
C ALA A 328 11.36 -20.09 2.43
N THR A 329 11.88 -19.32 1.48
CA THR A 329 12.28 -17.91 1.72
C THR A 329 11.08 -17.04 2.07
N LEU A 330 9.92 -17.22 1.41
CA LEU A 330 8.68 -16.54 1.82
C LEU A 330 8.30 -16.90 3.25
N GLY A 331 8.36 -18.18 3.62
CA GLY A 331 8.12 -18.64 5.00
C GLY A 331 9.06 -17.98 6.01
N LEU A 332 10.35 -17.89 5.70
CA LEU A 332 11.33 -17.19 6.54
C LEU A 332 10.99 -15.70 6.71
N LEU A 333 10.65 -15.02 5.63
CA LEU A 333 10.28 -13.60 5.66
C LEU A 333 9.05 -13.35 6.54
N ARG A 334 8.08 -14.27 6.53
CA ARG A 334 6.89 -14.21 7.38
C ARG A 334 7.23 -14.40 8.86
N GLU A 335 8.05 -15.40 9.21
CA GLU A 335 8.43 -15.61 10.61
C GLU A 335 9.28 -14.47 11.16
N LEU A 336 10.21 -13.92 10.37
CA LEU A 336 10.99 -12.76 10.79
C LEU A 336 10.14 -11.49 10.93
N ALA A 337 9.08 -11.35 10.14
CA ALA A 337 8.12 -10.25 10.31
C ALA A 337 7.26 -10.44 11.57
N ALA A 338 6.86 -11.68 11.89
CA ALA A 338 6.06 -11.98 13.08
C ALA A 338 6.84 -11.83 14.39
N ALA A 339 8.14 -12.14 14.39
CA ALA A 339 8.99 -12.01 15.57
C ALA A 339 9.41 -10.56 15.87
N ASP A 340 9.15 -9.64 14.94
CA ASP A 340 9.62 -8.24 14.97
C ASP A 340 11.14 -8.08 15.21
N ASP A 341 11.92 -9.13 14.92
CA ASP A 341 13.37 -9.14 15.14
C ASP A 341 14.08 -8.16 14.17
N GLY A 342 14.83 -7.21 14.73
CA GLY A 342 15.62 -6.20 14.02
C GLY A 342 16.87 -6.72 13.31
N VAL A 343 17.05 -8.04 13.21
CA VAL A 343 18.28 -8.67 12.73
C VAL A 343 18.46 -8.49 11.22
N PRO A 344 19.66 -8.08 10.74
CA PRO A 344 20.01 -8.07 9.32
C PRO A 344 19.81 -9.43 8.65
N LEU A 345 19.22 -9.45 7.46
CA LEU A 345 18.97 -10.66 6.67
C LEU A 345 19.75 -10.61 5.36
N TRP A 346 20.43 -11.71 5.03
CA TRP A 346 21.04 -11.96 3.74
C TRP A 346 20.42 -13.19 3.09
N LEU A 347 19.97 -13.05 1.84
CA LEU A 347 19.41 -14.14 1.04
C LEU A 347 20.44 -14.53 -0.03
N ALA A 348 20.90 -15.78 0.03
CA ALA A 348 21.93 -16.30 -0.85
C ALA A 348 21.36 -17.17 -1.96
N THR A 349 21.81 -16.93 -3.19
CA THR A 349 21.52 -17.74 -4.39
C THR A 349 22.82 -18.21 -5.03
N CYS A 350 22.75 -19.06 -6.06
CA CYS A 350 23.91 -19.45 -6.87
C CYS A 350 23.50 -19.51 -8.35
N GLY A 351 24.14 -18.73 -9.21
CA GLY A 351 23.88 -18.69 -10.64
C GLY A 351 22.54 -18.06 -11.03
N ALA A 352 21.91 -17.31 -10.12
CA ALA A 352 20.65 -16.60 -10.36
C ALA A 352 20.83 -15.35 -11.23
N VAL A 353 22.03 -14.78 -11.22
CA VAL A 353 22.39 -13.56 -11.94
C VAL A 353 23.66 -13.77 -12.76
N GLY A 354 23.81 -13.00 -13.84
CA GLY A 354 25.03 -12.96 -14.64
C GLY A 354 25.66 -11.57 -14.57
N THR A 355 26.96 -11.50 -14.30
CA THR A 355 27.71 -10.24 -14.16
C THR A 355 28.29 -9.72 -15.48
N GLY A 356 28.25 -10.53 -16.54
CA GLY A 356 28.74 -10.19 -17.87
C GLY A 356 28.69 -11.37 -18.84
N ALA A 357 29.28 -11.21 -20.03
CA ALA A 357 29.25 -12.25 -21.07
C ALA A 357 29.93 -13.56 -20.66
N ASP A 358 30.98 -13.49 -19.85
CA ASP A 358 31.74 -14.65 -19.35
C ASP A 358 31.13 -15.30 -18.09
N ASP A 359 30.00 -14.78 -17.60
CA ASP A 359 29.32 -15.22 -16.39
C ASP A 359 27.80 -15.35 -16.65
N PRO A 360 27.38 -16.39 -17.40
CA PRO A 360 25.98 -16.55 -17.77
C PRO A 360 25.12 -17.00 -16.58
N VAL A 361 23.83 -16.64 -16.63
CA VAL A 361 22.83 -17.18 -15.69
C VAL A 361 22.69 -18.69 -15.89
N THR A 362 22.89 -19.47 -14.84
CA THR A 362 22.79 -20.95 -14.87
C THR A 362 21.62 -21.50 -14.06
N CYS A 363 20.97 -20.69 -13.22
CA CYS A 363 19.83 -21.08 -12.40
C CYS A 363 18.78 -19.95 -12.35
N PRO A 364 17.94 -19.78 -13.40
CA PRO A 364 16.97 -18.69 -13.43
C PRO A 364 15.93 -18.77 -12.31
N ALA A 365 15.64 -19.98 -11.79
CA ALA A 365 14.76 -20.18 -10.64
C ALA A 365 15.27 -19.46 -9.36
N GLY A 366 16.59 -19.31 -9.19
CA GLY A 366 17.15 -18.54 -8.07
C GLY A 366 16.75 -17.06 -8.10
N ALA A 367 16.38 -16.50 -9.26
CA ALA A 367 15.92 -15.11 -9.36
C ALA A 367 14.55 -14.86 -8.70
N LEU A 368 13.77 -15.91 -8.42
CA LEU A 368 12.56 -15.81 -7.59
C LEU A 368 12.88 -15.20 -6.22
N VAL A 369 13.99 -15.62 -5.62
CA VAL A 369 14.48 -15.12 -4.32
C VAL A 369 14.94 -13.67 -4.43
N TRP A 370 15.49 -13.25 -5.58
CA TRP A 370 15.87 -11.86 -5.83
C TRP A 370 14.64 -10.94 -5.83
N GLY A 371 13.56 -11.31 -6.54
CA GLY A 371 12.34 -10.51 -6.54
C GLY A 371 11.67 -10.43 -5.15
N LEU A 372 11.65 -11.54 -4.40
CA LEU A 372 11.20 -11.56 -3.01
C LEU A 372 12.09 -10.65 -2.12
N GLY A 373 13.40 -10.77 -2.23
CA GLY A 373 14.36 -10.02 -1.42
C GLY A 373 14.34 -8.52 -1.66
N GLN A 374 14.16 -8.08 -2.92
CA GLN A 374 13.98 -6.67 -3.24
C GLN A 374 12.71 -6.10 -2.61
N THR A 375 11.62 -6.87 -2.62
CA THR A 375 10.36 -6.49 -1.95
C THR A 375 10.52 -6.50 -0.43
N ALA A 376 11.20 -7.50 0.13
CA ALA A 376 11.51 -7.57 1.55
C ALA A 376 12.35 -6.37 2.01
N ALA A 377 13.30 -5.91 1.20
CA ALA A 377 14.09 -4.72 1.48
C ALA A 377 13.23 -3.44 1.52
N LEU A 378 12.08 -3.40 0.83
CA LEU A 378 11.12 -2.29 0.89
C LEU A 378 10.19 -2.40 2.10
N GLU A 379 9.68 -3.59 2.40
CA GLU A 379 8.74 -3.82 3.51
C GLU A 379 9.44 -3.81 4.88
N ARG A 380 10.69 -4.26 4.96
CA ARG A 380 11.54 -4.24 6.16
C ARG A 380 12.52 -3.06 6.14
N CYS A 381 11.99 -1.89 5.83
CA CYS A 381 12.75 -0.67 5.54
C CYS A 381 13.71 -0.18 6.64
N ASP A 382 13.42 -0.50 7.91
CA ASP A 382 14.22 -0.24 9.10
C ASP A 382 15.37 -1.27 9.28
N ARG A 383 15.37 -2.35 8.49
CA ARG A 383 16.27 -3.49 8.64
C ARG A 383 17.06 -3.74 7.37
N HIS A 384 18.31 -4.15 7.54
CA HIS A 384 19.12 -4.53 6.40
C HIS A 384 18.60 -5.86 5.82
N THR A 385 18.06 -5.83 4.60
CA THR A 385 17.90 -7.02 3.77
C THR A 385 18.87 -6.90 2.60
N GLY A 386 19.70 -7.92 2.41
CA GLY A 386 20.70 -8.03 1.36
C GLY A 386 20.52 -9.30 0.52
N LEU A 387 20.97 -9.26 -0.73
CA LEU A 387 20.92 -10.33 -1.72
C LEU A 387 22.35 -10.63 -2.20
N VAL A 388 22.75 -11.89 -2.15
CA VAL A 388 24.08 -12.33 -2.59
C VAL A 388 23.99 -13.54 -3.52
N ASP A 389 24.53 -13.42 -4.73
CA ASP A 389 24.71 -14.57 -5.63
C ASP A 389 26.13 -15.12 -5.50
N LEU A 390 26.24 -16.38 -5.10
CA LEU A 390 27.48 -17.08 -4.84
C LEU A 390 28.06 -17.71 -6.12
N PRO A 391 29.38 -17.83 -6.24
CA PRO A 391 30.02 -18.54 -7.35
C PRO A 391 29.95 -20.05 -7.14
N GLN A 392 30.27 -20.85 -8.16
CA GLN A 392 30.33 -22.30 -7.99
C GLN A 392 31.52 -22.76 -7.13
N GLU A 393 32.60 -21.96 -7.04
CA GLU A 393 33.77 -22.31 -6.23
C GLU A 393 33.67 -21.83 -4.77
N THR A 394 34.18 -22.62 -3.82
CA THR A 394 34.09 -22.37 -2.36
C THR A 394 35.45 -22.19 -1.66
N GLY A 395 36.49 -21.85 -2.43
CA GLY A 395 37.86 -21.71 -1.94
C GLY A 395 38.04 -20.59 -0.92
N PRO A 396 39.21 -20.52 -0.23
CA PRO A 396 39.48 -19.49 0.78
C PRO A 396 39.30 -18.06 0.28
N ALA A 397 39.65 -17.79 -0.99
CA ALA A 397 39.44 -16.50 -1.62
C ALA A 397 37.94 -16.16 -1.73
N GLN A 398 37.10 -17.09 -2.19
CA GLN A 398 35.67 -16.91 -2.30
C GLN A 398 35.00 -16.73 -0.93
N ARG A 399 35.45 -17.45 0.09
CA ARG A 399 34.99 -17.27 1.47
C ARG A 399 35.30 -15.88 2.01
N ALA A 400 36.51 -15.37 1.79
CA ALA A 400 36.87 -14.00 2.16
C ALA A 400 36.04 -12.95 1.40
N LEU A 401 35.76 -13.18 0.12
CA LEU A 401 34.89 -12.30 -0.69
C LEU A 401 33.44 -12.34 -0.20
N LEU A 402 32.92 -13.50 0.21
CA LEU A 402 31.59 -13.60 0.85
C LEU A 402 31.54 -12.75 2.13
N VAL A 403 32.55 -12.85 2.99
CA VAL A 403 32.59 -12.03 4.22
C VAL A 403 32.63 -10.53 3.91
N ARG A 404 33.43 -10.13 2.92
CA ARG A 404 33.46 -8.73 2.43
C ARG A 404 32.09 -8.27 1.93
N ALA A 405 31.40 -9.14 1.22
CA ALA A 405 30.06 -8.93 0.71
C ALA A 405 29.06 -8.68 1.85
N LEU A 406 29.03 -9.55 2.87
CA LEU A 406 28.06 -9.47 3.98
C LEU A 406 28.27 -8.28 4.93
N THR A 407 29.47 -7.69 4.94
CA THR A 407 29.87 -6.60 5.83
C THR A 407 30.07 -5.26 5.11
N GLY A 408 29.80 -5.23 3.81
CA GLY A 408 29.90 -4.03 2.97
C GLY A 408 28.68 -3.10 3.10
N THR A 409 28.69 -2.04 2.31
CA THR A 409 27.59 -1.05 2.22
C THR A 409 26.54 -1.41 1.17
N GLU A 410 26.86 -2.34 0.28
CA GLU A 410 26.00 -2.78 -0.81
C GLU A 410 24.98 -3.83 -0.33
N ASP A 411 23.82 -3.89 -0.97
CA ASP A 411 22.73 -4.80 -0.61
C ASP A 411 22.31 -5.76 -1.72
N GLN A 412 22.85 -5.59 -2.93
CA GLN A 412 22.57 -6.44 -4.08
C GLN A 412 23.88 -6.77 -4.78
N ILE A 413 24.41 -7.96 -4.50
CA ILE A 413 25.79 -8.31 -4.83
C ILE A 413 25.93 -9.70 -5.46
N ALA A 414 26.96 -9.86 -6.25
CA ALA A 414 27.39 -11.12 -6.83
C ALA A 414 28.86 -11.37 -6.45
N VAL A 415 29.13 -12.46 -5.74
CA VAL A 415 30.48 -12.90 -5.42
C VAL A 415 30.98 -13.76 -6.59
N ARG A 416 32.15 -13.44 -7.13
CA ARG A 416 32.80 -14.18 -8.21
C ARG A 416 34.26 -14.45 -7.85
N SER A 417 34.96 -15.20 -8.71
CA SER A 417 36.29 -15.75 -8.43
C SER A 417 37.36 -14.72 -8.02
N ARG A 418 37.22 -13.45 -8.42
CA ARG A 418 38.22 -12.40 -8.15
C ARG A 418 37.67 -11.15 -7.47
N ALA A 419 36.35 -10.97 -7.43
CA ALA A 419 35.75 -9.73 -7.01
C ALA A 419 34.32 -9.94 -6.49
N VAL A 420 33.84 -8.94 -5.76
CA VAL A 420 32.42 -8.75 -5.45
C VAL A 420 31.92 -7.68 -6.43
N PHE A 421 30.80 -7.96 -7.08
CA PHE A 421 30.14 -7.02 -7.97
C PHE A 421 28.85 -6.54 -7.33
N ALA A 422 28.53 -5.25 -7.44
CA ALA A 422 27.27 -4.68 -7.00
C ALA A 422 26.36 -4.35 -8.18
N ARG A 423 25.07 -4.57 -7.97
CA ARG A 423 24.02 -4.36 -8.97
C ARG A 423 23.73 -2.88 -9.13
N ARG A 424 23.58 -2.43 -10.38
CA ARG A 424 23.31 -1.03 -10.76
C ARG A 424 22.29 -0.94 -11.88
N LEU A 425 21.50 0.12 -11.91
CA LEU A 425 20.62 0.46 -13.03
C LEU A 425 21.34 1.45 -13.95
N LEU A 426 21.66 1.01 -15.17
CA LEU A 426 22.38 1.79 -16.16
C LEU A 426 21.42 2.30 -17.23
N PRO A 427 21.51 3.56 -17.68
CA PRO A 427 20.86 3.97 -18.92
C PRO A 427 21.30 3.08 -20.08
N ALA A 428 20.35 2.65 -20.91
CA ALA A 428 20.59 1.87 -22.11
C ALA A 428 20.22 2.74 -23.31
N ALA A 429 21.20 3.43 -23.90
CA ALA A 429 20.97 4.08 -25.17
C ALA A 429 20.90 3.00 -26.26
N PRO A 430 19.90 3.02 -27.17
CA PRO A 430 20.01 2.27 -28.40
C PRO A 430 21.29 2.73 -29.10
N ASP A 431 22.10 1.79 -29.58
CA ASP A 431 23.33 2.11 -30.30
C ASP A 431 22.96 2.88 -31.58
N ALA A 432 23.15 4.21 -31.56
CA ALA A 432 22.73 5.10 -32.64
C ALA A 432 23.48 4.79 -33.96
N ASP A 433 24.62 4.10 -33.88
CA ASP A 433 25.43 3.70 -35.02
C ASP A 433 25.03 2.32 -35.58
N ARG A 434 24.19 1.56 -34.86
CA ARG A 434 23.62 0.30 -35.34
C ARG A 434 22.38 0.61 -36.17
N VAL A 435 22.59 0.88 -37.46
CA VAL A 435 21.50 0.94 -38.44
C VAL A 435 20.72 -0.37 -38.34
N PRO A 436 19.42 -0.36 -37.97
CA PRO A 436 18.59 -1.56 -37.98
C PRO A 436 18.71 -2.18 -39.36
N ASP A 437 19.01 -3.47 -39.45
CA ASP A 437 18.98 -4.15 -40.75
C ASP A 437 17.58 -3.96 -41.35
N PRO A 438 17.41 -3.20 -42.44
CA PRO A 438 16.10 -3.01 -43.04
C PRO A 438 15.54 -4.33 -43.61
N ALA A 439 16.37 -5.38 -43.71
CA ALA A 439 15.98 -6.75 -44.09
C ALA A 439 15.74 -7.69 -42.90
N GLY A 440 16.02 -7.28 -41.66
CA GLY A 440 15.72 -8.06 -40.47
C GLY A 440 14.22 -8.05 -40.20
N GLU A 441 13.49 -9.06 -40.66
CA GLU A 441 12.07 -9.21 -40.33
C GLU A 441 11.90 -9.37 -38.81
N ILE A 442 11.57 -8.27 -38.12
CA ILE A 442 11.23 -8.25 -36.67
C ILE A 442 10.08 -9.23 -36.36
N VAL A 443 9.20 -9.43 -37.34
CA VAL A 443 8.08 -10.36 -37.28
C VAL A 443 8.46 -11.65 -37.99
N PRO A 444 8.63 -12.77 -37.27
CA PRO A 444 9.00 -14.01 -37.92
C PRO A 444 7.88 -14.54 -38.83
N LYS A 445 8.27 -15.18 -39.94
CA LYS A 445 7.34 -15.91 -40.82
C LYS A 445 6.76 -17.10 -40.08
N GLY A 446 5.48 -17.43 -40.31
CA GLY A 446 4.77 -18.50 -39.61
C GLY A 446 3.82 -18.00 -38.53
N THR A 447 3.67 -18.78 -37.46
CA THR A 447 2.70 -18.53 -36.40
C THR A 447 3.36 -17.97 -35.16
N ILE A 448 2.80 -16.87 -34.64
CA ILE A 448 3.21 -16.27 -33.37
C ILE A 448 2.14 -16.58 -32.32
N LEU A 449 2.55 -17.24 -31.24
CA LEU A 449 1.69 -17.57 -30.11
C LEU A 449 1.73 -16.42 -29.09
N VAL A 450 0.58 -15.83 -28.79
CA VAL A 450 0.46 -14.70 -27.85
C VAL A 450 -0.30 -15.16 -26.60
N THR A 451 0.41 -15.43 -25.50
CA THR A 451 -0.22 -15.79 -24.22
C THR A 451 -0.71 -14.55 -23.48
N GLY A 452 -1.85 -14.66 -22.81
CA GLY A 452 -2.57 -13.46 -22.37
C GLY A 452 -3.03 -12.61 -23.56
N GLY A 453 -3.19 -13.23 -24.74
CA GLY A 453 -3.42 -12.52 -26.01
C GLY A 453 -4.75 -11.79 -26.11
N THR A 454 -5.70 -12.12 -25.22
CA THR A 454 -6.97 -11.39 -25.05
C THR A 454 -6.94 -10.37 -23.92
N GLY A 455 -5.82 -10.26 -23.18
CA GLY A 455 -5.60 -9.24 -22.16
C GLY A 455 -4.99 -7.97 -22.76
N GLY A 456 -5.00 -6.86 -22.02
CA GLY A 456 -4.66 -5.54 -22.59
C GLY A 456 -3.31 -5.46 -23.30
N LEU A 457 -2.20 -5.85 -22.64
CA LEU A 457 -0.86 -5.80 -23.26
C LEU A 457 -0.68 -6.83 -24.39
N GLY A 458 -1.24 -8.03 -24.24
CA GLY A 458 -1.20 -9.07 -25.27
C GLY A 458 -1.95 -8.63 -26.53
N ALA A 459 -3.13 -8.04 -26.37
CA ALA A 459 -3.94 -7.50 -27.47
C ALA A 459 -3.24 -6.34 -28.18
N LEU A 460 -2.69 -5.36 -27.44
CA LEU A 460 -1.93 -4.25 -28.02
C LEU A 460 -0.73 -4.75 -28.85
N THR A 461 -0.01 -5.74 -28.32
CA THR A 461 1.13 -6.34 -29.02
C THR A 461 0.67 -7.11 -30.26
N ALA A 462 -0.42 -7.86 -30.18
CA ALA A 462 -1.00 -8.58 -31.32
C ALA A 462 -1.43 -7.61 -32.45
N ARG A 463 -2.05 -6.46 -32.10
CA ARG A 463 -2.38 -5.40 -33.08
C ARG A 463 -1.14 -4.90 -33.79
N ARG A 464 -0.07 -4.64 -33.03
CA ARG A 464 1.19 -4.15 -33.61
C ARG A 464 1.82 -5.19 -34.55
N LEU A 465 1.84 -6.46 -34.15
CA LEU A 465 2.36 -7.56 -34.97
C LEU A 465 1.55 -7.74 -36.26
N ALA A 466 0.21 -7.69 -36.19
CA ALA A 466 -0.64 -7.75 -37.37
C ALA A 466 -0.36 -6.58 -38.33
N ALA A 467 -0.25 -5.35 -37.81
CA ALA A 467 0.09 -4.17 -38.59
C ALA A 467 1.49 -4.24 -39.25
N ARG A 468 2.39 -5.06 -38.68
CA ARG A 468 3.73 -5.35 -39.23
C ARG A 468 3.76 -6.58 -40.15
N GLY A 469 2.61 -7.15 -40.48
CA GLY A 469 2.48 -8.23 -41.47
C GLY A 469 2.61 -9.65 -40.89
N ALA A 470 2.30 -9.85 -39.60
CA ALA A 470 2.24 -11.19 -39.03
C ALA A 470 1.27 -12.09 -39.81
N GLN A 471 1.74 -13.25 -40.25
CA GLN A 471 0.97 -14.15 -41.11
C GLN A 471 -0.13 -14.86 -40.33
N HIS A 472 0.19 -15.35 -39.12
CA HIS A 472 -0.75 -16.04 -38.25
C HIS A 472 -0.49 -15.69 -36.78
N LEU A 473 -1.51 -15.18 -36.09
CA LEU A 473 -1.54 -14.94 -34.65
C LEU A 473 -2.42 -15.98 -33.95
N ALA A 474 -1.83 -16.75 -33.05
CA ALA A 474 -2.56 -17.67 -32.16
C ALA A 474 -2.73 -17.00 -30.79
N LEU A 475 -3.92 -16.46 -30.51
CA LEU A 475 -4.22 -15.79 -29.25
C LEU A 475 -4.61 -16.82 -28.19
N VAL A 476 -3.87 -16.86 -27.08
CA VAL A 476 -4.02 -17.89 -26.05
C VAL A 476 -4.42 -17.26 -24.72
N SER A 477 -5.51 -17.75 -24.14
CA SER A 477 -5.93 -17.42 -22.77
C SER A 477 -6.74 -18.55 -22.17
N ARG A 478 -6.91 -18.59 -20.85
CA ARG A 478 -7.77 -19.61 -20.18
C ARG A 478 -9.21 -19.61 -20.70
N ARG A 479 -9.74 -18.41 -21.02
CA ARG A 479 -11.11 -18.21 -21.50
C ARG A 479 -11.27 -18.44 -23.01
N GLY A 480 -10.18 -18.38 -23.78
CA GLY A 480 -10.22 -18.50 -25.24
C GLY A 480 -11.21 -17.52 -25.88
N GLU A 481 -12.05 -18.02 -26.78
CA GLU A 481 -13.09 -17.26 -27.50
C GLU A 481 -14.15 -16.65 -26.57
N THR A 482 -14.33 -17.19 -25.35
CA THR A 482 -15.28 -16.66 -24.37
C THR A 482 -14.74 -15.46 -23.58
N ALA A 483 -13.49 -15.04 -23.84
CA ALA A 483 -12.95 -13.84 -23.20
C ALA A 483 -13.66 -12.58 -23.72
N PRO A 484 -13.99 -11.61 -22.85
CA PRO A 484 -14.58 -10.33 -23.28
C PRO A 484 -13.72 -9.64 -24.34
N GLY A 485 -14.31 -9.22 -25.44
CA GLY A 485 -13.61 -8.54 -26.53
C GLY A 485 -12.80 -9.44 -27.48
N ALA A 486 -12.77 -10.76 -27.27
CA ALA A 486 -11.92 -11.66 -28.06
C ALA A 486 -12.36 -11.78 -29.53
N THR A 487 -13.67 -11.82 -29.78
CA THR A 487 -14.23 -11.90 -31.13
C THR A 487 -13.96 -10.62 -31.91
N GLU A 488 -14.15 -9.47 -31.28
CA GLU A 488 -13.89 -8.15 -31.84
C GLU A 488 -12.39 -7.98 -32.16
N LEU A 489 -11.52 -8.37 -31.22
CA LEU A 489 -10.07 -8.38 -31.42
C LEU A 489 -9.68 -9.27 -32.60
N ALA A 490 -10.20 -10.50 -32.68
CA ALA A 490 -9.88 -11.43 -33.76
C ALA A 490 -10.33 -10.90 -35.13
N ALA A 491 -11.53 -10.30 -35.20
CA ALA A 491 -12.03 -9.67 -36.42
C ALA A 491 -11.16 -8.49 -36.86
N GLU A 492 -10.74 -7.64 -35.92
CA GLU A 492 -9.88 -6.49 -36.22
C GLU A 492 -8.51 -6.92 -36.74
N LEU A 493 -7.86 -7.88 -36.06
CA LEU A 493 -6.56 -8.42 -36.48
C LEU A 493 -6.64 -9.12 -37.84
N THR A 494 -7.77 -9.78 -38.14
CA THR A 494 -8.04 -10.35 -39.46
C THR A 494 -8.20 -9.26 -40.52
N GLY A 495 -8.86 -8.14 -40.19
CA GLY A 495 -8.97 -6.96 -41.04
C GLY A 495 -7.61 -6.31 -41.35
N LEU A 496 -6.63 -6.44 -40.45
CA LEU A 496 -5.24 -6.02 -40.67
C LEU A 496 -4.41 -7.00 -41.52
N GLY A 497 -4.99 -8.14 -41.93
CA GLY A 497 -4.37 -9.09 -42.86
C GLY A 497 -3.72 -10.32 -42.23
N ALA A 498 -3.79 -10.49 -40.91
CA ALA A 498 -3.29 -11.68 -40.23
C ALA A 498 -4.35 -12.80 -40.20
N LYS A 499 -3.96 -14.07 -40.36
CA LYS A 499 -4.80 -15.19 -39.92
C LYS A 499 -4.85 -15.16 -38.39
N VAL A 500 -6.03 -15.32 -37.78
CA VAL A 500 -6.17 -15.32 -36.32
C VAL A 500 -6.87 -16.60 -35.87
N THR A 501 -6.31 -17.27 -34.86
CA THR A 501 -6.99 -18.34 -34.13
C THR A 501 -6.94 -18.06 -32.64
N VAL A 502 -8.05 -18.33 -31.94
CA VAL A 502 -8.18 -18.07 -30.50
C VAL A 502 -8.31 -19.40 -29.78
N HIS A 503 -7.48 -19.63 -28.76
CA HIS A 503 -7.39 -20.90 -28.06
C HIS A 503 -7.64 -20.75 -26.57
N ALA A 504 -8.51 -21.61 -26.03
CA ALA A 504 -8.67 -21.80 -24.60
C ALA A 504 -7.57 -22.75 -24.10
N CYS A 505 -6.58 -22.23 -23.39
CA CYS A 505 -5.48 -23.03 -22.85
C CYS A 505 -4.93 -22.39 -21.57
N ASP A 506 -4.71 -23.22 -20.54
CA ASP A 506 -3.94 -22.84 -19.37
C ASP A 506 -2.46 -23.08 -19.63
N ILE A 507 -1.70 -21.99 -19.77
CA ILE A 507 -0.29 -22.06 -20.10
C ILE A 507 0.58 -22.58 -18.95
N SER A 508 0.05 -22.66 -17.72
CA SER A 508 0.74 -23.26 -16.59
C SER A 508 0.68 -24.80 -16.60
N ALA A 509 -0.24 -25.38 -17.36
CA ALA A 509 -0.40 -26.82 -17.51
C ALA A 509 0.42 -27.36 -18.70
N ARG A 510 1.49 -28.12 -18.40
CA ARG A 510 2.43 -28.66 -19.40
C ARG A 510 1.74 -29.40 -20.54
N GLU A 511 0.88 -30.35 -20.21
CA GLU A 511 0.16 -31.18 -21.21
C GLU A 511 -0.80 -30.35 -22.06
N ALA A 512 -1.41 -29.30 -21.49
CA ALA A 512 -2.30 -28.41 -22.24
C ALA A 512 -1.52 -27.57 -23.27
N VAL A 513 -0.33 -27.09 -22.91
CA VAL A 513 0.55 -26.36 -23.84
C VAL A 513 1.08 -27.27 -24.94
N ALA A 514 1.51 -28.48 -24.58
CA ALA A 514 1.95 -29.48 -25.56
C ALA A 514 0.83 -29.81 -26.56
N GLY A 515 -0.38 -30.09 -26.07
CA GLY A 515 -1.54 -30.37 -26.91
C GLY A 515 -1.93 -29.20 -27.83
N LEU A 516 -1.83 -27.96 -27.34
CA LEU A 516 -2.06 -26.76 -28.16
C LEU A 516 -1.06 -26.66 -29.32
N VAL A 517 0.24 -26.82 -29.02
CA VAL A 517 1.30 -26.73 -30.03
C VAL A 517 1.20 -27.86 -31.05
N ASP A 518 0.92 -29.08 -30.59
CA ASP A 518 0.73 -30.23 -31.48
C ASP A 518 -0.50 -30.08 -32.36
N GLY A 519 -1.60 -29.52 -31.84
CA GLY A 519 -2.79 -29.18 -32.62
C GLY A 519 -2.50 -28.15 -33.71
N LEU A 520 -1.79 -27.07 -33.38
CA LEU A 520 -1.34 -26.09 -34.37
C LEU A 520 -0.47 -26.74 -35.46
N ARG A 521 0.44 -27.64 -35.08
CA ARG A 521 1.29 -28.37 -36.02
C ARG A 521 0.49 -29.30 -36.92
N ALA A 522 -0.52 -29.98 -36.38
CA ALA A 522 -1.42 -30.84 -37.15
C ALA A 522 -2.25 -30.07 -38.19
N ASP A 523 -2.61 -28.82 -37.87
CA ASP A 523 -3.30 -27.89 -38.78
C ASP A 523 -2.35 -27.25 -39.82
N GLY A 524 -1.09 -27.69 -39.88
CA GLY A 524 -0.08 -27.21 -40.81
C GLY A 524 0.59 -25.90 -40.41
N ALA A 525 0.38 -25.42 -39.19
CA ALA A 525 1.03 -24.22 -38.67
C ALA A 525 2.44 -24.54 -38.13
N SER A 526 3.38 -23.62 -38.31
CA SER A 526 4.72 -23.69 -37.72
C SER A 526 4.88 -22.54 -36.74
N VAL A 527 5.00 -22.83 -35.45
CA VAL A 527 5.21 -21.82 -34.41
C VAL A 527 6.65 -21.35 -34.48
N THR A 528 6.84 -20.06 -34.78
CA THR A 528 8.16 -19.44 -34.97
C THR A 528 8.43 -18.30 -34.00
N GLY A 529 7.38 -17.81 -33.33
CA GLY A 529 7.47 -16.81 -32.28
C GLY A 529 6.53 -17.05 -31.10
N VAL A 530 6.95 -16.60 -29.93
CA VAL A 530 6.14 -16.52 -28.71
C VAL A 530 6.19 -15.10 -28.15
N VAL A 531 5.02 -14.59 -27.78
CA VAL A 531 4.84 -13.40 -26.94
C VAL A 531 4.16 -13.84 -25.65
N HIS A 532 4.90 -13.81 -24.55
CA HIS A 532 4.43 -14.23 -23.24
C HIS A 532 3.99 -13.01 -22.41
N ALA A 533 2.71 -12.66 -22.53
CA ALA A 533 2.07 -11.56 -21.77
C ALA A 533 1.09 -12.05 -20.71
N ALA A 534 1.05 -13.36 -20.43
CA ALA A 534 0.26 -13.92 -19.33
C ALA A 534 0.84 -13.52 -17.97
N GLY A 535 -0.03 -13.10 -17.05
CA GLY A 535 0.34 -12.75 -15.70
C GLY A 535 -0.84 -12.30 -14.87
N LEU A 536 -0.68 -12.40 -13.55
CA LEU A 536 -1.62 -11.87 -12.56
C LEU A 536 -0.93 -10.72 -11.84
N ASN A 537 -1.68 -9.66 -11.56
CA ASN A 537 -1.22 -8.63 -10.62
C ASN A 537 -1.53 -9.11 -9.20
N GLN A 538 -0.67 -8.77 -8.24
CA GLN A 538 -0.78 -9.19 -6.85
C GLN A 538 -0.44 -8.02 -5.94
N GLN A 539 -1.26 -7.82 -4.88
CA GLN A 539 -1.10 -6.75 -3.91
C GLN A 539 -1.43 -7.23 -2.48
N THR A 540 -0.44 -7.88 -1.85
CA THR A 540 -0.48 -8.53 -0.53
C THR A 540 0.92 -8.44 0.07
N ALA A 541 1.02 -7.92 1.29
CA ALA A 541 2.29 -7.82 2.00
C ALA A 541 2.92 -9.21 2.22
N LEU A 542 4.25 -9.28 2.26
CA LEU A 542 4.98 -10.55 2.42
C LEU A 542 4.57 -11.30 3.69
N ARG A 543 4.29 -10.58 4.77
CA ARG A 543 3.87 -11.15 6.06
C ARG A 543 2.52 -11.89 5.98
N ASP A 544 1.64 -11.44 5.09
CA ASP A 544 0.25 -11.91 4.96
C ASP A 544 0.10 -12.92 3.80
N MET A 545 1.07 -12.97 2.89
CA MET A 545 1.02 -13.78 1.67
C MET A 545 1.07 -15.28 1.96
N THR A 546 0.10 -16.01 1.40
CA THR A 546 0.03 -17.47 1.51
C THR A 546 0.93 -18.16 0.48
N ARG A 547 1.27 -19.43 0.72
CA ARG A 547 2.07 -20.23 -0.22
C ARG A 547 1.28 -20.52 -1.50
N GLU A 548 -0.03 -20.73 -1.34
CA GLU A 548 -0.98 -20.99 -2.42
C GLU A 548 -1.08 -19.77 -3.34
N GLU A 549 -1.26 -18.57 -2.77
CA GLU A 549 -1.26 -17.31 -3.52
C GLU A 549 0.08 -17.09 -4.25
N PHE A 550 1.20 -17.31 -3.56
CA PHE A 550 2.53 -17.19 -4.17
C PHE A 550 2.65 -18.09 -5.42
N ARG A 551 2.25 -19.35 -5.32
CA ARG A 551 2.25 -20.30 -6.45
C ARG A 551 1.32 -19.89 -7.58
N GLU A 552 0.11 -19.44 -7.25
CA GLU A 552 -0.88 -19.03 -8.24
C GLU A 552 -0.36 -17.87 -9.11
N VAL A 553 0.25 -16.87 -8.47
CA VAL A 553 0.81 -15.70 -9.15
C VAL A 553 2.00 -16.08 -10.03
N LEU A 554 2.85 -17.00 -9.57
CA LEU A 554 4.00 -17.48 -10.33
C LEU A 554 3.60 -18.40 -11.49
N ALA A 555 2.55 -19.21 -11.35
CA ALA A 555 2.19 -20.26 -12.30
C ALA A 555 2.09 -19.75 -13.74
N ALA A 556 1.41 -18.62 -13.95
CA ALA A 556 1.22 -18.08 -15.29
C ALA A 556 2.52 -17.59 -15.93
N LYS A 557 3.41 -16.94 -15.17
CA LYS A 557 4.66 -16.37 -15.70
C LYS A 557 5.79 -17.39 -15.76
N VAL A 558 6.05 -18.05 -14.63
CA VAL A 558 7.20 -18.94 -14.45
C VAL A 558 6.95 -20.29 -15.13
N GLN A 559 5.90 -20.99 -14.72
CA GLN A 559 5.60 -22.30 -15.31
C GLN A 559 5.16 -22.15 -16.77
N GLY A 560 4.44 -21.08 -17.09
CA GLY A 560 4.13 -20.68 -18.46
C GLY A 560 5.35 -20.60 -19.38
N ALA A 561 6.37 -19.83 -19.00
CA ALA A 561 7.58 -19.68 -19.81
C ALA A 561 8.34 -21.02 -19.97
N ARG A 562 8.42 -21.84 -18.91
CA ARG A 562 9.04 -23.18 -18.96
C ARG A 562 8.29 -24.11 -19.92
N ASN A 563 6.97 -24.19 -19.81
CA ASN A 563 6.15 -25.02 -20.69
C ASN A 563 6.25 -24.60 -22.16
N LEU A 564 6.35 -23.29 -22.42
CA LEU A 564 6.52 -22.76 -23.78
C LEU A 564 7.91 -23.09 -24.36
N GLU A 565 8.98 -23.01 -23.57
CA GLU A 565 10.31 -23.47 -23.98
C GLU A 565 10.31 -24.98 -24.28
N ASP A 566 9.72 -25.80 -23.41
CA ASP A 566 9.65 -27.25 -23.59
C ASP A 566 8.89 -27.63 -24.87
N ALA A 567 7.77 -26.96 -25.16
CA ALA A 567 6.93 -27.27 -26.31
C ALA A 567 7.46 -26.67 -27.63
N CYS A 568 8.17 -25.54 -27.57
CA CYS A 568 8.66 -24.78 -28.71
C CYS A 568 10.08 -24.22 -28.41
N PRO A 569 11.13 -25.06 -28.40
CA PRO A 569 12.46 -24.60 -28.00
C PRO A 569 13.11 -23.67 -29.02
N ASP A 570 12.98 -24.00 -30.31
CA ASP A 570 13.69 -23.37 -31.43
C ASP A 570 12.85 -22.25 -32.07
N LEU A 571 12.69 -21.15 -31.33
CA LEU A 571 11.95 -19.99 -31.79
C LEU A 571 12.89 -18.87 -32.21
N SER A 572 12.48 -18.13 -33.25
CA SER A 572 13.16 -16.91 -33.70
C SER A 572 12.78 -15.68 -32.87
N LEU A 573 11.61 -15.71 -32.23
CA LEU A 573 11.13 -14.68 -31.30
C LEU A 573 10.64 -15.35 -30.01
N PHE A 574 11.16 -14.93 -28.87
CA PHE A 574 10.65 -15.32 -27.55
C PHE A 574 10.62 -14.08 -26.66
N LEU A 575 9.51 -13.35 -26.71
CA LEU A 575 9.32 -12.09 -26.00
C LEU A 575 8.61 -12.33 -24.66
N LEU A 576 9.21 -11.88 -23.57
CA LEU A 576 8.68 -12.00 -22.21
C LEU A 576 8.29 -10.62 -21.67
N PHE A 577 7.05 -10.49 -21.20
CA PHE A 577 6.58 -9.28 -20.54
C PHE A 577 6.88 -9.38 -19.04
N SER A 578 7.96 -8.71 -18.64
CA SER A 578 8.38 -8.53 -17.25
C SER A 578 7.87 -7.18 -16.71
N SER A 579 8.34 -6.77 -15.54
CA SER A 579 7.96 -5.52 -14.88
C SER A 579 9.15 -4.90 -14.14
N GLY A 580 9.17 -3.57 -14.05
CA GLY A 580 10.11 -2.84 -13.18
C GLY A 580 10.11 -3.31 -11.71
N ALA A 581 9.02 -3.95 -11.24
CA ALA A 581 8.97 -4.58 -9.92
C ALA A 581 10.06 -5.66 -9.70
N ALA A 582 10.53 -6.32 -10.76
CA ALA A 582 11.66 -7.27 -10.71
C ALA A 582 13.03 -6.59 -10.62
N VAL A 583 13.08 -5.29 -10.90
CA VAL A 583 14.31 -4.53 -11.01
C VAL A 583 14.61 -3.81 -9.71
N TRP A 584 13.64 -3.11 -9.15
CA TRP A 584 13.80 -2.31 -7.93
C TRP A 584 12.93 -2.78 -6.75
N GLY A 585 12.05 -3.77 -6.94
CA GLY A 585 11.08 -4.23 -5.94
C GLY A 585 9.82 -3.36 -5.89
N SER A 586 8.74 -3.87 -5.32
CA SER A 586 7.53 -3.07 -5.08
C SER A 586 6.77 -3.61 -3.86
N THR A 587 6.39 -2.71 -2.94
CA THR A 587 5.73 -3.06 -1.68
C THR A 587 4.39 -3.76 -1.93
N GLY A 588 4.19 -4.90 -1.28
CA GLY A 588 3.01 -5.74 -1.46
C GLY A 588 3.00 -6.55 -2.76
N GLN A 589 4.06 -6.52 -3.57
CA GLN A 589 4.12 -7.22 -4.85
C GLN A 589 5.19 -8.32 -4.88
N GLY A 590 5.43 -9.00 -3.75
CA GLY A 590 6.52 -9.96 -3.60
C GLY A 590 6.49 -11.12 -4.61
N ALA A 591 5.33 -11.74 -4.82
CA ALA A 591 5.16 -12.84 -5.77
C ALA A 591 5.27 -12.34 -7.22
N TYR A 592 4.71 -11.16 -7.49
CA TYR A 592 4.78 -10.51 -8.79
C TYR A 592 6.22 -10.13 -9.16
N ALA A 593 6.98 -9.54 -8.24
CA ALA A 593 8.39 -9.22 -8.42
C ALA A 593 9.22 -10.49 -8.65
N ALA A 594 9.00 -11.55 -7.87
CA ALA A 594 9.66 -12.84 -8.04
C ALA A 594 9.43 -13.43 -9.43
N GLY A 595 8.18 -13.50 -9.90
CA GLY A 595 7.85 -14.07 -11.21
C GLY A 595 8.48 -13.28 -12.37
N ASN A 596 8.50 -11.95 -12.28
CA ASN A 596 9.13 -11.12 -13.30
C ASN A 596 10.67 -11.21 -13.25
N ALA A 597 11.28 -11.33 -12.07
CA ALA A 597 12.73 -11.53 -11.94
C ALA A 597 13.17 -12.88 -12.53
N PHE A 598 12.33 -13.92 -12.38
CA PHE A 598 12.53 -15.18 -13.10
C PHE A 598 12.52 -14.99 -14.62
N LEU A 599 11.58 -14.22 -15.18
CA LEU A 599 11.52 -13.98 -16.64
C LEU A 599 12.79 -13.29 -17.16
N ASP A 600 13.31 -12.31 -16.43
CA ASP A 600 14.55 -11.61 -16.78
C ASP A 600 15.75 -12.58 -16.78
N ALA A 601 15.91 -13.36 -15.71
CA ALA A 601 16.96 -14.36 -15.61
C ALA A 601 16.80 -15.49 -16.63
N PHE A 602 15.56 -15.89 -16.94
CA PHE A 602 15.23 -16.91 -17.92
C PHE A 602 15.60 -16.47 -19.34
N ALA A 603 15.41 -15.19 -19.69
CA ALA A 603 15.85 -14.66 -20.97
C ALA A 603 17.38 -14.74 -21.13
N HIS A 604 18.13 -14.32 -20.11
CA HIS A 604 19.59 -14.48 -20.10
C HIS A 604 20.02 -15.96 -20.20
N HIS A 605 19.34 -16.85 -19.48
CA HIS A 605 19.63 -18.28 -19.50
C HIS A 605 19.36 -18.93 -20.86
N ARG A 606 18.30 -18.52 -21.57
CA ARG A 606 18.04 -18.93 -22.97
C ARG A 606 19.12 -18.42 -23.92
N ARG A 607 19.47 -17.14 -23.83
CA ARG A 607 20.48 -16.50 -24.68
C ARG A 607 21.87 -17.12 -24.51
N ALA A 608 22.25 -17.47 -23.28
CA ALA A 608 23.49 -18.20 -22.99
C ALA A 608 23.57 -19.59 -23.66
N ARG A 609 22.41 -20.20 -23.99
CA ARG A 609 22.30 -21.47 -24.73
C ARG A 609 22.16 -21.26 -26.25
N GLY A 610 22.28 -20.02 -26.74
CA GLY A 610 22.12 -19.68 -28.15
C GLY A 610 20.67 -19.60 -28.63
N LEU A 611 19.69 -19.64 -27.70
CA LEU A 611 18.27 -19.54 -28.04
C LEU A 611 17.79 -18.09 -27.97
N ALA A 612 16.85 -17.70 -28.84
CA ALA A 612 16.25 -16.37 -28.79
C ALA A 612 15.45 -16.19 -27.49
N ALA A 613 15.65 -15.03 -26.85
CA ALA A 613 14.82 -14.51 -25.78
C ALA A 613 15.06 -13.03 -25.55
N THR A 614 13.99 -12.29 -25.28
CA THR A 614 14.04 -10.89 -24.89
C THR A 614 13.03 -10.68 -23.77
N SER A 615 13.49 -10.28 -22.59
CA SER A 615 12.62 -9.83 -21.49
C SER A 615 12.53 -8.31 -21.47
N VAL A 616 11.32 -7.78 -21.37
CA VAL A 616 11.11 -6.34 -21.22
C VAL A 616 10.44 -6.08 -19.88
N ALA A 617 11.18 -5.49 -18.95
CA ALA A 617 10.70 -5.03 -17.67
C ALA A 617 10.00 -3.68 -17.84
N TRP A 618 8.68 -3.72 -18.00
CA TRP A 618 7.88 -2.53 -18.27
C TRP A 618 7.65 -1.68 -17.01
N GLY A 619 7.68 -0.36 -17.19
CA GLY A 619 7.07 0.60 -16.29
C GLY A 619 5.54 0.66 -16.45
N LEU A 620 4.94 1.76 -16.00
CA LEU A 620 3.49 1.96 -16.04
C LEU A 620 3.02 2.29 -17.47
N TRP A 621 1.98 1.61 -17.96
CA TRP A 621 1.31 1.92 -19.23
C TRP A 621 0.13 2.87 -19.01
N ALA A 622 -0.13 3.76 -19.96
CA ALA A 622 -1.24 4.74 -19.87
C ALA A 622 -2.61 4.11 -20.10
N ALA A 623 -2.69 3.05 -20.91
CA ALA A 623 -3.90 2.29 -21.16
C ALA A 623 -3.56 0.85 -21.53
N GLY A 624 -4.41 -0.09 -21.10
CA GLY A 624 -4.26 -1.51 -21.31
C GLY A 624 -3.33 -2.18 -20.30
N GLY A 625 -3.66 -3.42 -19.93
CA GLY A 625 -2.88 -4.21 -18.97
C GLY A 625 -3.40 -4.06 -17.55
N MET A 626 -2.49 -3.90 -16.58
CA MET A 626 -2.76 -3.86 -15.12
C MET A 626 -3.26 -2.48 -14.64
N THR A 627 -3.85 -1.69 -15.53
CA THR A 627 -4.32 -0.32 -15.28
C THR A 627 -5.70 -0.23 -14.64
N ASP A 628 -6.37 -1.38 -14.44
CA ASP A 628 -7.74 -1.46 -13.92
C ASP A 628 -7.83 -1.12 -12.42
N ASP A 629 -6.70 -1.10 -11.71
CA ASP A 629 -6.60 -0.63 -10.32
C ASP A 629 -6.14 0.84 -10.29
N ALA A 630 -7.10 1.76 -10.30
CA ALA A 630 -6.85 3.20 -10.28
C ALA A 630 -6.01 3.66 -9.08
N GLN A 631 -6.12 2.98 -7.93
CA GLN A 631 -5.33 3.31 -6.73
C GLN A 631 -3.88 2.86 -6.86
N ALA A 632 -3.62 1.68 -7.43
CA ALA A 632 -2.25 1.24 -7.73
C ALA A 632 -1.58 2.14 -8.77
N VAL A 633 -2.30 2.55 -9.81
CA VAL A 633 -1.82 3.48 -10.84
C VAL A 633 -1.48 4.85 -10.25
N ALA A 634 -2.37 5.41 -9.43
CA ALA A 634 -2.13 6.68 -8.73
C ALA A 634 -0.90 6.61 -7.83
N ARG A 635 -0.78 5.53 -7.02
CA ARG A 635 0.39 5.30 -6.15
C ARG A 635 1.71 5.27 -6.91
N LEU A 636 1.78 4.53 -8.02
CA LEU A 636 3.00 4.44 -8.85
C LEU A 636 3.34 5.80 -9.49
N ARG A 637 2.32 6.53 -9.97
CA ARG A 637 2.48 7.90 -10.48
C ARG A 637 3.02 8.82 -9.39
N ASP A 638 2.52 8.70 -8.18
CA ASP A 638 2.94 9.52 -7.05
C ASP A 638 4.34 9.19 -6.53
N GLN A 639 4.79 7.96 -6.78
CA GLN A 639 6.17 7.54 -6.57
C GLN A 639 7.08 7.95 -7.74
N GLY A 640 6.58 8.60 -8.79
CA GLY A 640 7.38 9.09 -9.92
C GLY A 640 7.48 8.15 -11.12
N VAL A 641 6.75 7.02 -11.15
CA VAL A 641 6.66 6.16 -12.35
C VAL A 641 5.52 6.66 -13.23
N ARG A 642 5.84 7.28 -14.37
CA ARG A 642 4.85 7.96 -15.23
C ARG A 642 4.19 6.97 -16.20
N PRO A 643 2.88 7.13 -16.49
CA PRO A 643 2.20 6.31 -17.49
C PRO A 643 2.74 6.57 -18.90
N MET A 644 3.12 5.50 -19.61
CA MET A 644 3.65 5.56 -20.97
C MET A 644 2.53 5.36 -22.01
N PRO A 645 2.40 6.24 -23.03
CA PRO A 645 1.53 6.01 -24.18
C PRO A 645 1.87 4.70 -24.91
N GLY A 646 0.85 3.88 -25.19
CA GLY A 646 1.02 2.54 -25.73
C GLY A 646 1.74 2.50 -27.08
N ASP A 647 1.41 3.41 -28.01
CA ASP A 647 2.06 3.47 -29.31
C ASP A 647 3.56 3.75 -29.22
N ARG A 648 3.95 4.63 -28.29
CA ARG A 648 5.37 4.96 -28.07
C ARG A 648 6.11 3.81 -27.38
N ALA A 649 5.47 3.16 -26.41
CA ALA A 649 6.03 1.96 -25.78
C ALA A 649 6.25 0.81 -26.79
N LEU A 650 5.31 0.62 -27.72
CA LEU A 650 5.44 -0.36 -28.80
C LEU A 650 6.52 0.01 -29.83
N GLN A 651 6.75 1.30 -30.11
CA GLN A 651 7.89 1.74 -30.93
C GLN A 651 9.24 1.45 -30.25
N VAL A 652 9.31 1.66 -28.93
CA VAL A 652 10.51 1.29 -28.15
C VAL A 652 10.72 -0.23 -28.17
N LEU A 653 9.64 -1.02 -28.05
CA LEU A 653 9.73 -2.49 -28.17
C LEU A 653 10.36 -2.91 -29.50
N GLU A 654 10.00 -2.28 -30.62
CA GLU A 654 10.60 -2.61 -31.92
C GLU A 654 12.11 -2.32 -31.95
N THR A 655 12.52 -1.23 -31.33
CA THR A 655 13.95 -0.87 -31.20
C THR A 655 14.68 -1.90 -30.32
N VAL A 656 14.06 -2.34 -29.23
CA VAL A 656 14.59 -3.39 -28.35
C VAL A 656 14.72 -4.73 -29.08
N LEU A 657 13.71 -5.12 -29.87
CA LEU A 657 13.71 -6.38 -30.63
C LEU A 657 14.72 -6.37 -31.79
N ALA A 658 15.02 -5.21 -32.36
CA ALA A 658 16.10 -5.04 -33.34
C ALA A 658 17.51 -5.06 -32.68
N GLY A 659 17.57 -4.79 -31.37
CA GLY A 659 18.78 -4.90 -30.58
C GLY A 659 19.14 -6.35 -30.23
N ASP A 660 20.29 -6.54 -29.59
CA ASP A 660 20.75 -7.85 -29.08
C ASP A 660 20.65 -7.95 -27.55
N GLU A 661 19.81 -7.11 -26.94
CA GLU A 661 19.62 -7.09 -25.49
C GLU A 661 18.74 -8.28 -25.06
N SER A 662 19.22 -9.01 -24.05
CA SER A 662 18.48 -10.16 -23.49
C SER A 662 17.40 -9.73 -22.51
N ALA A 663 17.69 -8.69 -21.71
CA ALA A 663 16.75 -8.10 -20.77
C ALA A 663 16.93 -6.59 -20.71
N VAL A 664 15.83 -5.85 -20.86
CA VAL A 664 15.83 -4.38 -20.84
C VAL A 664 14.70 -3.87 -19.97
N VAL A 665 14.91 -2.73 -19.35
CA VAL A 665 13.89 -2.01 -18.60
C VAL A 665 13.39 -0.86 -19.47
N VAL A 666 12.08 -0.78 -19.66
CA VAL A 666 11.44 0.31 -20.42
C VAL A 666 10.45 1.00 -19.51
N ALA A 667 10.82 2.17 -18.98
CA ALA A 667 10.00 2.92 -18.04
C ALA A 667 10.24 4.42 -18.16
N ASP A 668 9.15 5.20 -18.11
CA ASP A 668 9.23 6.64 -17.91
C ASP A 668 9.23 6.95 -16.41
N VAL A 669 10.39 7.36 -15.89
CA VAL A 669 10.58 7.61 -14.45
C VAL A 669 11.04 9.05 -14.22
N ASP A 670 10.33 9.74 -13.34
CA ASP A 670 10.80 10.96 -12.69
C ASP A 670 11.79 10.58 -11.59
N TRP A 671 13.05 10.42 -11.97
CA TRP A 671 14.11 9.90 -11.08
C TRP A 671 14.30 10.69 -9.79
N PRO A 672 14.26 12.04 -9.76
CA PRO A 672 14.25 12.80 -8.52
C PRO A 672 13.15 12.37 -7.56
N ARG A 673 11.89 12.39 -8.01
CA ARG A 673 10.72 12.02 -7.19
C ARG A 673 10.75 10.55 -6.77
N PHE A 674 11.16 9.67 -7.67
CA PHE A 674 11.30 8.24 -7.39
C PHE A 674 12.36 7.98 -6.33
N THR A 675 13.52 8.63 -6.43
CA THR A 675 14.63 8.45 -5.49
C THR A 675 14.27 8.94 -4.09
N GLU A 676 13.54 10.05 -3.98
CA GLU A 676 13.08 10.58 -2.69
C GLU A 676 12.23 9.57 -1.90
N THR A 677 11.36 8.83 -2.60
CA THR A 677 10.48 7.84 -1.97
C THR A 677 11.19 6.50 -1.80
N TYR A 678 11.88 6.02 -2.85
CA TYR A 678 12.55 4.72 -2.88
C TYR A 678 13.71 4.63 -1.88
N ALA A 679 14.54 5.66 -1.81
CA ALA A 679 15.67 5.77 -0.88
C ALA A 679 15.31 6.65 0.35
N ALA A 680 14.02 6.72 0.71
CA ALA A 680 13.57 7.48 1.86
C ALA A 680 14.23 6.93 3.13
N LEU A 681 13.97 5.66 3.46
CA LEU A 681 14.34 5.12 4.77
C LEU A 681 15.74 4.52 4.84
N ARG A 682 16.32 4.22 3.69
CA ARG A 682 17.62 3.58 3.57
C ARG A 682 18.27 4.01 2.26
N GLU A 683 19.59 4.16 2.26
CA GLU A 683 20.35 4.33 1.03
C GLU A 683 20.19 3.08 0.16
N ARG A 684 19.96 3.28 -1.14
CA ARG A 684 19.77 2.21 -2.13
C ARG A 684 20.69 2.45 -3.33
N PRO A 685 21.92 1.90 -3.31
CA PRO A 685 22.96 2.17 -4.31
C PRO A 685 22.58 1.80 -5.75
N LEU A 686 21.52 0.99 -5.95
CA LEU A 686 21.02 0.58 -7.26
C LEU A 686 20.88 1.74 -8.26
N LEU A 687 20.45 2.93 -7.80
CA LEU A 687 20.16 4.08 -8.66
C LEU A 687 21.34 5.06 -8.82
N GLU A 688 22.50 4.82 -8.21
CA GLU A 688 23.64 5.76 -8.21
C GLU A 688 24.16 6.12 -9.60
N THR A 689 23.98 5.21 -10.55
CA THR A 689 24.42 5.35 -11.94
C THR A 689 23.38 6.05 -12.83
N VAL A 690 22.19 6.32 -12.30
CA VAL A 690 21.13 7.04 -13.02
C VAL A 690 21.30 8.54 -12.80
N PRO A 691 21.52 9.35 -13.85
CA PRO A 691 21.88 10.77 -13.71
C PRO A 691 20.88 11.59 -12.87
N GLY A 692 19.58 11.42 -13.10
CA GLY A 692 18.53 12.13 -12.36
C GLY A 692 18.45 11.74 -10.89
N ALA A 693 18.68 10.46 -10.57
CA ALA A 693 18.69 9.97 -9.18
C ALA A 693 19.94 10.47 -8.43
N ARG A 694 21.12 10.39 -9.08
CA ARG A 694 22.38 10.87 -8.52
C ARG A 694 22.34 12.36 -8.19
N ALA A 695 21.74 13.17 -9.07
CA ALA A 695 21.56 14.60 -8.85
C ALA A 695 20.67 14.86 -7.62
N ALA A 696 19.56 14.12 -7.46
CA ALA A 696 18.67 14.23 -6.31
C ALA A 696 19.35 13.86 -4.99
N VAL A 697 20.16 12.80 -4.96
CA VAL A 697 20.96 12.43 -3.77
C VAL A 697 22.00 13.51 -3.45
N SER A 698 22.70 14.02 -4.46
CA SER A 698 23.77 15.03 -4.28
C SER A 698 23.25 16.41 -3.86
N ALA A 699 21.99 16.72 -4.19
CA ALA A 699 21.32 17.96 -3.80
C ALA A 699 20.86 17.96 -2.32
N ARG A 700 20.87 16.81 -1.65
CA ARG A 700 20.52 16.74 -0.22
C ARG A 700 21.60 17.47 0.59
N PRO A 701 21.22 18.34 1.56
CA PRO A 701 22.19 18.96 2.44
C PRO A 701 23.00 17.87 3.14
N ALA A 702 24.34 17.95 3.06
CA ALA A 702 25.19 17.07 3.85
C ALA A 702 24.83 17.25 5.35
N PRO A 703 24.80 16.17 6.16
CA PRO A 703 24.60 16.31 7.58
C PRO A 703 25.66 17.27 8.13
N ALA A 704 25.21 18.35 8.77
CA ALA A 704 26.10 19.39 9.25
C ALA A 704 27.08 18.76 10.26
N ALA A 705 28.37 18.80 9.94
CA ALA A 705 29.44 18.43 10.87
C ALA A 705 29.50 19.48 12.00
N GLY A 706 28.68 19.28 13.02
CA GLY A 706 28.63 20.06 14.25
C GLY A 706 28.20 19.17 15.41
N ALA A 707 28.37 19.64 16.65
CA ALA A 707 27.99 18.94 17.88
C ALA A 707 26.58 18.33 17.75
N THR A 708 26.42 17.06 18.14
CA THR A 708 25.16 16.32 17.98
C THR A 708 24.04 17.06 18.72
N LEU A 709 22.78 16.83 18.33
CA LEU A 709 21.65 17.42 19.06
C LEU A 709 21.71 17.07 20.56
N SER A 710 22.16 15.84 20.89
CA SER A 710 22.42 15.41 22.26
C SER A 710 23.46 16.31 22.96
N ASP A 711 24.60 16.59 22.32
CA ASP A 711 25.64 17.47 22.88
C ASP A 711 25.14 18.92 23.12
N ARG A 712 24.21 19.41 22.28
CA ARG A 712 23.63 20.77 22.41
C ARG A 712 22.57 20.88 23.51
N LEU A 713 21.91 19.77 23.82
CA LEU A 713 20.90 19.66 24.87
C LEU A 713 21.50 19.21 26.21
N ALA A 714 22.68 18.58 26.20
CA ALA A 714 23.43 18.22 27.39
C ALA A 714 23.80 19.47 28.21
N GLY A 715 23.40 19.49 29.48
CA GLY A 715 23.64 20.61 30.41
C GLY A 715 22.52 21.65 30.50
N ARG A 716 21.42 21.50 29.73
CA ARG A 716 20.21 22.31 29.91
C ARG A 716 19.24 21.66 30.92
N PRO A 717 18.42 22.44 31.64
CA PRO A 717 17.35 21.91 32.48
C PRO A 717 16.36 21.03 31.68
N PRO A 718 15.74 19.99 32.28
CA PRO A 718 14.83 19.08 31.58
C PRO A 718 13.67 19.78 30.85
N ALA A 719 13.12 20.86 31.43
CA ALA A 719 12.06 21.65 30.79
C ALA A 719 12.55 22.39 29.54
N GLU A 720 13.80 22.85 29.52
CA GLU A 720 14.41 23.48 28.34
C GLU A 720 14.74 22.46 27.26
N GLN A 721 15.16 21.25 27.65
CA GLN A 721 15.38 20.14 26.72
C GLN A 721 14.08 19.73 26.03
N HIS A 722 13.01 19.52 26.80
CA HIS A 722 11.69 19.19 26.27
C HIS A 722 11.22 20.28 25.28
N ASN A 723 11.26 21.56 25.68
CA ASN A 723 10.82 22.67 24.81
C ASN A 723 11.58 22.75 23.46
N GLU A 724 12.88 22.47 23.44
CA GLU A 724 13.66 22.42 22.20
C GLU A 724 13.30 21.20 21.34
N LEU A 725 13.08 20.03 21.96
CA LEU A 725 12.62 18.83 21.25
C LEU A 725 11.20 19.02 20.69
N THR A 726 10.29 19.66 21.43
CA THR A 726 8.95 20.00 20.93
C THR A 726 9.03 20.93 19.72
N ARG A 727 9.92 21.95 19.75
CA ARG A 727 10.15 22.79 18.56
C ARG A 727 10.71 22.00 17.40
N LEU A 728 11.65 21.09 17.65
CA LEU A 728 12.22 20.24 16.60
C LEU A 728 11.12 19.38 15.95
N VAL A 729 10.33 18.65 16.75
CA VAL A 729 9.25 17.80 16.27
C VAL A 729 8.24 18.60 15.44
N ARG A 730 7.81 19.77 15.94
CA ARG A 730 6.90 20.65 15.21
C ARG A 730 7.48 21.17 13.90
N SER A 731 8.77 21.52 13.88
CA SER A 731 9.44 21.99 12.67
C SER A 731 9.53 20.90 11.60
N GLN A 732 9.86 19.67 12.01
CA GLN A 732 9.92 18.55 11.07
C GLN A 732 8.52 18.14 10.61
N ALA A 733 7.52 18.18 11.51
CA ALA A 733 6.13 17.88 11.16
C ALA A 733 5.53 18.92 10.21
N ALA A 734 5.74 20.21 10.46
CA ALA A 734 5.29 21.29 9.59
C ALA A 734 5.87 21.15 8.17
N ALA A 735 7.17 20.84 8.09
CA ALA A 735 7.83 20.66 6.81
C ALA A 735 7.48 19.33 6.11
N VAL A 736 6.89 18.34 6.80
CA VAL A 736 6.30 17.16 6.17
C VAL A 736 4.91 17.47 5.60
N LEU A 737 4.16 18.31 6.30
CA LEU A 737 2.83 18.80 5.89
C LEU A 737 2.88 19.96 4.88
N GLY A 738 4.08 20.42 4.48
CA GLY A 738 4.24 21.52 3.54
C GLY A 738 3.93 22.91 4.11
N HIS A 739 3.86 23.04 5.45
CA HIS A 739 3.66 24.33 6.11
C HIS A 739 4.99 25.09 6.26
N GLU A 740 5.00 26.36 5.85
CA GLU A 740 6.15 27.26 6.09
C GLU A 740 6.26 27.70 7.56
N ASP A 741 5.14 27.76 8.30
CA ASP A 741 5.12 28.10 9.73
C ASP A 741 4.99 26.86 10.62
N THR A 742 6.00 26.65 11.47
CA THR A 742 6.01 25.64 12.56
C THR A 742 4.85 25.77 13.56
N ARG A 743 4.23 26.95 13.65
CA ARG A 743 3.08 27.19 14.53
C ARG A 743 1.79 26.55 14.05
N ALA A 744 1.70 26.21 12.76
CA ALA A 744 0.55 25.51 12.17
C ALA A 744 0.37 24.10 12.77
N VAL A 745 1.44 23.49 13.28
CA VAL A 745 1.39 22.23 14.04
C VAL A 745 1.19 22.56 15.50
N ALA A 746 -0.01 22.30 16.03
CA ALA A 746 -0.29 22.42 17.46
C ALA A 746 0.43 21.33 18.26
N VAL A 747 0.80 21.65 19.51
CA VAL A 747 1.66 20.80 20.36
C VAL A 747 0.95 19.51 20.77
N ASP A 748 -0.33 19.62 21.12
CA ASP A 748 -1.12 18.53 21.71
C ASP A 748 -2.06 17.84 20.71
N THR A 749 -2.15 18.36 19.48
CA THR A 749 -3.03 17.80 18.45
C THR A 749 -2.43 16.53 17.87
N ALA A 750 -3.26 15.50 17.76
CA ALA A 750 -2.84 14.23 17.20
C ALA A 750 -2.40 14.40 15.74
N PHE A 751 -1.27 13.79 15.36
CA PHE A 751 -0.72 13.84 14.01
C PHE A 751 -1.73 13.38 12.95
N ARG A 752 -2.57 12.38 13.25
CA ARG A 752 -3.65 11.92 12.35
C ARG A 752 -4.62 13.04 11.99
N THR A 753 -4.99 13.86 12.97
CA THR A 753 -5.89 15.01 12.79
C THR A 753 -5.24 16.14 11.98
N LEU A 754 -3.91 16.18 11.96
CA LEU A 754 -3.11 17.13 11.16
C LEU A 754 -2.83 16.62 9.74
N GLY A 755 -3.43 15.51 9.30
CA GLY A 755 -3.26 14.97 7.96
C GLY A 755 -2.03 14.08 7.78
N PHE A 756 -1.45 13.55 8.87
CA PHE A 756 -0.43 12.51 8.74
C PHE A 756 -1.04 11.18 8.28
N ASP A 757 -0.71 10.76 7.07
CA ASP A 757 -0.89 9.39 6.59
C ASP A 757 0.34 8.52 6.91
N SER A 758 0.33 7.25 6.48
CA SER A 758 1.44 6.31 6.68
C SER A 758 2.76 6.80 6.05
N LEU A 759 2.70 7.62 4.99
CA LEU A 759 3.86 8.13 4.28
C LEU A 759 4.42 9.41 4.95
N GLY A 760 3.56 10.28 5.46
CA GLY A 760 3.88 11.42 6.29
C GLY A 760 4.50 10.99 7.61
N ALA A 761 3.93 9.97 8.27
CA ALA A 761 4.48 9.40 9.50
C ALA A 761 5.90 8.86 9.27
N MET A 762 6.08 8.18 8.13
CA MET A 762 7.38 7.69 7.68
C MET A 762 8.40 8.81 7.42
N ARG A 763 8.00 9.89 6.72
CA ARG A 763 8.86 11.05 6.44
C ARG A 763 9.27 11.78 7.73
N LEU A 764 8.35 11.95 8.68
CA LEU A 764 8.65 12.58 9.98
C LEU A 764 9.64 11.75 10.79
N ARG A 765 9.42 10.43 10.88
CA ARG A 765 10.35 9.50 11.55
C ARG A 765 11.77 9.65 10.98
N LYS A 766 11.92 9.58 9.66
CA LYS A 766 13.22 9.73 8.99
C LYS A 766 13.91 11.04 9.37
N ARG A 767 13.21 12.15 9.27
CA ARG A 767 13.74 13.49 9.58
C ARG A 767 14.14 13.64 11.04
N LEU A 768 13.38 13.01 11.95
CA LEU A 768 13.72 12.96 13.37
C LEU A 768 14.95 12.10 13.61
N THR A 769 15.06 10.91 13.04
CA THR A 769 16.26 10.07 13.10
C THR A 769 17.50 10.81 12.59
N GLU A 770 17.41 11.51 11.45
CA GLU A 770 18.50 12.32 10.90
C GLU A 770 18.89 13.48 11.85
N ALA A 771 17.92 14.11 12.52
CA ALA A 771 18.15 15.24 13.41
C ALA A 771 18.65 14.86 14.81
N THR A 772 18.22 13.71 15.34
CA THR A 772 18.53 13.26 16.71
C THR A 772 19.66 12.25 16.76
N GLY A 773 19.90 11.50 15.67
CA GLY A 773 20.83 10.36 15.64
C GLY A 773 20.29 9.09 16.28
N LEU A 774 19.01 9.05 16.67
CA LEU A 774 18.35 7.90 17.29
C LEU A 774 17.79 6.91 16.26
N VAL A 775 17.78 5.63 16.63
CA VAL A 775 17.01 4.58 15.92
C VAL A 775 15.58 4.61 16.45
N LEU A 776 14.62 5.07 15.64
CA LEU A 776 13.23 5.28 16.07
C LEU A 776 12.29 4.21 15.49
N SER A 777 11.32 3.76 16.30
CA SER A 777 10.34 2.72 15.92
C SER A 777 9.51 3.09 14.68
N SER A 778 9.03 2.10 13.93
CA SER A 778 8.07 2.27 12.83
C SER A 778 6.70 2.72 13.30
N THR A 779 6.34 2.43 14.56
CA THR A 779 5.09 2.82 15.20
C THR A 779 5.17 4.17 15.93
N LEU A 780 6.31 4.87 15.85
CA LEU A 780 6.62 6.09 16.61
C LEU A 780 5.47 7.13 16.65
N VAL A 781 4.88 7.44 15.50
CA VAL A 781 3.80 8.45 15.38
C VAL A 781 2.47 7.93 15.93
N PHE A 782 2.29 6.61 16.03
CA PHE A 782 1.13 5.97 16.63
C PHE A 782 1.27 5.83 18.15
N ASP A 783 2.44 5.44 18.62
CA ASP A 783 2.77 5.29 20.04
C ASP A 783 2.86 6.65 20.74
N HIS A 784 3.30 7.68 20.01
CA HIS A 784 3.43 9.06 20.47
C HIS A 784 2.65 9.99 19.54
N PRO A 785 1.32 10.13 19.78
CA PRO A 785 0.39 10.63 18.76
C PRO A 785 0.47 12.13 18.51
N ASN A 786 1.21 12.92 19.30
CA ASN A 786 1.34 14.37 19.12
C ASN A 786 2.77 14.87 19.39
N ALA A 787 3.02 16.15 19.12
CA ALA A 787 4.37 16.72 19.19
C ALA A 787 4.95 16.78 20.61
N ALA A 788 4.11 16.93 21.65
CA ALA A 788 4.55 16.86 23.05
C ALA A 788 4.97 15.45 23.45
N ALA A 789 4.09 14.46 23.24
CA ALA A 789 4.35 13.06 23.58
C ALA A 789 5.58 12.52 22.85
N LEU A 790 5.76 12.90 21.58
CA LEU A 790 6.93 12.51 20.80
C LEU A 790 8.21 13.21 21.28
N ALA A 791 8.13 14.46 21.71
CA ALA A 791 9.28 15.16 22.30
C ALA A 791 9.70 14.54 23.64
N ASP A 792 8.75 14.08 24.45
CA ASP A 792 9.05 13.35 25.70
C ASP A 792 9.77 12.03 25.44
N HIS A 793 9.28 11.24 24.48
CA HIS A 793 9.94 10.00 24.10
C HIS A 793 11.36 10.24 23.54
N LEU A 794 11.54 11.24 22.67
CA LEU A 794 12.89 11.59 22.19
C LEU A 794 13.81 12.03 23.33
N ARG A 795 13.27 12.70 24.35
CA ARG A 795 14.05 13.10 25.54
C ARG A 795 14.48 11.89 26.35
N SER A 796 13.60 10.92 26.58
CA SER A 796 13.93 9.70 27.33
C SER A 796 14.96 8.83 26.61
N GLU A 797 14.92 8.79 25.28
CA GLU A 797 15.90 8.06 24.47
C GLU A 797 17.28 8.77 24.43
N LEU A 798 17.31 10.10 24.39
CA LEU A 798 18.56 10.88 24.39
C LEU A 798 19.22 10.99 25.77
N PHE A 799 18.40 11.03 26.82
CA PHE A 799 18.81 11.16 28.22
C PHE A 799 18.10 10.10 29.07
N PRO A 800 18.48 8.82 28.94
CA PRO A 800 17.93 7.78 29.79
C PRO A 800 18.30 8.09 31.23
N ASP A 801 17.32 8.50 32.02
CA ASP A 801 17.48 8.67 33.46
C ASP A 801 17.86 7.29 34.02
N ARG A 802 19.02 7.19 34.70
CA ARG A 802 19.37 6.00 35.49
C ARG A 802 18.42 5.94 36.67
N HIS A 803 17.23 5.39 36.46
CA HIS A 803 16.32 5.01 37.53
C HIS A 803 16.83 3.68 38.09
N ASP A 804 17.28 3.71 39.34
CA ASP A 804 17.47 2.49 40.14
C ASP A 804 16.08 1.86 40.38
N ASP A 805 16.01 0.53 40.30
CA ASP A 805 14.79 -0.30 40.44
C ASP A 805 14.00 -0.10 41.77
N GLU A 806 14.41 0.80 42.66
CA GLU A 806 13.74 1.09 43.95
C GLU A 806 12.51 2.02 43.83
N ASP A 807 12.44 2.91 42.83
CA ASP A 807 11.34 3.90 42.76
C ASP A 807 10.02 3.30 42.25
N VAL A 808 10.07 2.29 41.37
CA VAL A 808 8.87 1.58 40.88
C VAL A 808 8.20 0.80 42.01
N VAL A 809 8.99 0.22 42.91
CA VAL A 809 8.49 -0.51 44.07
C VAL A 809 7.85 0.46 45.07
N THR A 810 8.39 1.66 45.23
CA THR A 810 7.87 2.67 46.17
C THR A 810 6.53 3.26 45.71
N VAL A 811 6.40 3.58 44.41
CA VAL A 811 5.13 4.06 43.83
C VAL A 811 4.05 2.98 43.85
N ALA A 812 4.41 1.72 43.57
CA ALA A 812 3.48 0.59 43.65
C ALA A 812 3.01 0.33 45.09
N ARG A 813 3.90 0.54 46.08
CA ARG A 813 3.60 0.35 47.50
C ARG A 813 2.71 1.47 48.05
N ASP A 814 2.99 2.72 47.69
CA ASP A 814 2.12 3.86 48.01
C ASP A 814 0.74 3.78 47.33
N GLY A 815 0.66 3.10 46.18
CA GLY A 815 -0.60 2.76 45.52
C GLY A 815 -1.37 1.67 46.27
N LEU A 816 -0.69 0.60 46.71
CA LEU A 816 -1.30 -0.48 47.49
C LEU A 816 -1.82 0.00 48.85
N ASP A 817 -1.05 0.83 49.56
CA ASP A 817 -1.43 1.34 50.88
C ASP A 817 -2.65 2.27 50.81
N ARG A 818 -2.80 3.03 49.71
CA ARG A 818 -4.00 3.84 49.44
C ARG A 818 -5.21 2.99 49.10
N LEU A 819 -5.02 1.90 48.35
CA LEU A 819 -6.09 0.94 48.06
C LEU A 819 -6.55 0.24 49.34
N GLU A 820 -5.62 -0.19 50.19
CA GLU A 820 -5.93 -0.85 51.46
C GLU A 820 -6.69 0.08 52.44
N ALA A 821 -6.31 1.36 52.49
CA ALA A 821 -7.03 2.38 53.27
C ALA A 821 -8.45 2.62 52.75
N SER A 822 -8.66 2.62 51.42
CA SER A 822 -9.98 2.78 50.81
C SER A 822 -10.93 1.59 51.01
N LEU A 823 -10.38 0.42 51.35
CA LEU A 823 -11.13 -0.83 51.58
C LEU A 823 -11.51 -1.06 53.05
N ALA A 824 -11.05 -0.21 53.97
CA ALA A 824 -11.33 -0.35 55.40
C ALA A 824 -12.83 -0.26 55.72
N ASP A 825 -13.58 0.59 55.01
CA ASP A 825 -15.00 0.91 55.27
C ASP A 825 -16.01 0.09 54.43
N VAL A 826 -15.55 -0.85 53.60
CA VAL A 826 -16.44 -1.66 52.72
C VAL A 826 -17.03 -2.86 53.49
N PRO A 827 -18.36 -3.07 53.52
CA PRO A 827 -19.00 -4.22 54.15
C PRO A 827 -18.41 -5.58 53.71
N GLU A 828 -18.29 -6.54 54.64
CA GLU A 828 -17.64 -7.86 54.47
C GLU A 828 -18.04 -8.63 53.18
N PRO A 829 -19.33 -8.69 52.80
CA PRO A 829 -19.75 -9.38 51.57
C PRO A 829 -19.18 -8.76 50.28
N GLN A 830 -19.05 -7.43 50.26
CA GLN A 830 -18.53 -6.66 49.11
C GLN A 830 -17.00 -6.72 49.06
N ARG A 831 -16.34 -6.78 50.22
CA ARG A 831 -14.90 -6.99 50.33
C ARG A 831 -14.47 -8.36 49.76
N ALA A 832 -15.27 -9.40 50.00
CA ALA A 832 -15.05 -10.74 49.46
C ALA A 832 -15.32 -10.85 47.94
N GLU A 833 -16.24 -10.05 47.41
CA GLU A 833 -16.48 -9.92 45.96
C GLU A 833 -15.30 -9.24 45.26
N LEU A 834 -14.81 -8.14 45.84
CA LEU A 834 -13.71 -7.35 45.30
C LEU A 834 -12.38 -8.12 45.35
N ALA A 835 -12.12 -8.86 46.44
CA ALA A 835 -10.95 -9.73 46.55
C ALA A 835 -10.95 -10.82 45.47
N ARG A 836 -12.10 -11.45 45.20
CA ARG A 836 -12.24 -12.42 44.10
C ARG A 836 -12.06 -11.76 42.73
N HIS A 837 -12.48 -10.51 42.56
CA HIS A 837 -12.31 -9.78 41.31
C HIS A 837 -10.83 -9.44 41.07
N LEU A 838 -10.14 -8.90 42.07
CA LEU A 838 -8.70 -8.61 42.03
C LEU A 838 -7.86 -9.86 41.80
N ASP A 839 -8.21 -10.99 42.43
CA ASP A 839 -7.50 -12.26 42.23
C ASP A 839 -7.70 -12.80 40.79
N ARG A 840 -8.88 -12.62 40.19
CA ARG A 840 -9.13 -12.94 38.77
C ARG A 840 -8.31 -12.04 37.84
N VAL A 841 -8.24 -10.74 38.09
CA VAL A 841 -7.48 -9.79 37.28
C VAL A 841 -5.97 -10.05 37.41
N LEU A 842 -5.46 -10.29 38.62
CA LEU A 842 -4.05 -10.64 38.86
C LEU A 842 -3.69 -11.99 38.25
N THR A 843 -4.60 -12.96 38.27
CA THR A 843 -4.41 -14.25 37.59
C THR A 843 -4.43 -14.07 36.07
N ALA A 844 -5.32 -13.24 35.51
CA ALA A 844 -5.36 -12.91 34.09
C ALA A 844 -4.08 -12.18 33.62
N LEU A 845 -3.53 -11.27 34.43
CA LEU A 845 -2.26 -10.59 34.14
C LEU A 845 -1.05 -11.53 34.25
N ARG A 846 -1.04 -12.44 35.23
CA ARG A 846 0.02 -13.46 35.39
C ARG A 846 0.00 -14.53 34.30
N THR A 847 -1.18 -14.86 33.79
CA THR A 847 -1.36 -15.82 32.69
C THR A 847 -1.22 -15.15 31.33
N GLY A 848 -1.56 -13.86 31.20
CA GLY A 848 -1.26 -13.05 30.03
C GLY A 848 0.25 -12.81 29.83
N ALA A 849 1.03 -12.77 30.92
CA ALA A 849 2.49 -12.75 30.88
C ALA A 849 3.13 -14.14 30.65
N ALA A 850 2.33 -15.22 30.65
CA ALA A 850 2.81 -16.59 30.48
C ALA A 850 1.94 -17.37 29.47
N GLY A 851 2.15 -17.09 28.18
CA GLY A 851 1.97 -18.07 27.10
C GLY A 851 0.54 -18.52 26.76
N THR A 852 0.12 -18.17 25.55
CA THR A 852 -1.03 -18.71 24.82
C THR A 852 -1.04 -20.24 24.79
N GLY A 853 -1.91 -20.86 25.58
CA GLY A 853 -2.29 -22.27 25.47
C GLY A 853 -3.79 -22.41 25.66
N ARG A 854 -4.54 -22.56 24.56
CA ARG A 854 -5.98 -22.84 24.60
C ARG A 854 -6.20 -24.35 24.52
N PRO A 855 -6.91 -24.99 25.47
CA PRO A 855 -7.56 -26.27 25.21
C PRO A 855 -9.02 -26.05 24.79
N GLU A 856 -9.48 -26.84 23.84
CA GLU A 856 -10.89 -26.94 23.43
C GLU A 856 -11.77 -27.49 24.57
N ALA A 857 -12.92 -26.85 24.81
CA ALA A 857 -14.27 -27.44 24.62
C ALA A 857 -15.36 -26.78 25.49
N SER A 858 -16.51 -26.58 24.83
CA SER A 858 -17.88 -26.45 25.37
C SER A 858 -18.27 -25.16 26.09
N ARG A 859 -19.14 -24.36 25.44
CA ARG A 859 -20.31 -23.75 26.11
C ARG A 859 -21.35 -23.19 25.14
N THR A 860 -22.58 -23.60 25.42
CA THR A 860 -23.84 -22.94 25.11
C THR A 860 -23.98 -21.61 25.88
N ALA A 861 -24.73 -20.66 25.29
CA ALA A 861 -25.28 -19.40 25.84
C ALA A 861 -24.38 -18.13 25.84
N PRO A 862 -24.99 -16.92 25.69
CA PRO A 862 -24.38 -15.79 24.97
C PRO A 862 -23.58 -14.84 25.87
N ALA A 863 -22.51 -14.27 25.32
CA ALA A 863 -21.65 -13.28 25.96
C ALA A 863 -22.08 -11.86 25.60
N GLN A 864 -22.22 -11.01 26.62
CA GLN A 864 -22.01 -9.57 26.52
C GLN A 864 -20.50 -9.34 26.63
N ASP A 865 -19.82 -9.07 25.52
CA ASP A 865 -18.39 -8.71 25.52
C ASP A 865 -18.26 -7.22 25.84
N THR A 866 -17.63 -6.93 26.97
CA THR A 866 -17.02 -5.62 27.25
C THR A 866 -15.52 -5.77 27.03
N ASP A 867 -15.02 -5.01 26.08
CA ASP A 867 -13.63 -4.99 25.64
C ASP A 867 -12.74 -4.37 26.74
N LEU A 868 -12.10 -5.23 27.52
CA LEU A 868 -11.21 -4.86 28.64
C LEU A 868 -9.74 -5.21 28.35
N ALA A 869 -9.40 -5.60 27.11
CA ALA A 869 -8.03 -5.93 26.73
C ALA A 869 -7.19 -4.72 26.29
N GLU A 870 -7.82 -3.55 26.06
CA GLU A 870 -7.13 -2.32 25.59
C GLU A 870 -7.06 -1.18 26.64
N ALA A 871 -7.55 -1.39 27.87
CA ALA A 871 -7.60 -0.33 28.89
C ALA A 871 -6.31 -0.30 29.72
N GLY A 872 -5.53 0.79 29.61
CA GLY A 872 -4.38 1.07 30.49
C GLY A 872 -4.79 1.16 31.97
N PHE A 873 -3.81 1.02 32.87
CA PHE A 873 -3.99 0.95 34.32
C PHE A 873 -4.86 2.08 34.93
N ASP A 874 -4.75 3.30 34.38
CA ASP A 874 -5.55 4.45 34.83
C ASP A 874 -7.05 4.33 34.44
N ALA A 875 -7.35 3.73 33.29
CA ALA A 875 -8.73 3.48 32.85
C ALA A 875 -9.41 2.38 33.70
N LEU A 876 -8.62 1.43 34.22
CA LEU A 876 -9.09 0.41 35.16
C LEU A 876 -9.46 1.02 36.52
N LEU A 877 -8.67 1.99 37.00
CA LEU A 877 -8.95 2.74 38.23
C LEU A 877 -10.18 3.66 38.08
N GLU A 878 -10.35 4.29 36.92
CA GLU A 878 -11.55 5.07 36.60
C GLU A 878 -12.82 4.22 36.46
N ALA A 879 -12.70 2.99 35.96
CA ALA A 879 -13.82 2.05 35.89
C ALA A 879 -14.24 1.56 37.29
N LEU A 880 -13.27 1.23 38.15
CA LEU A 880 -13.50 0.88 39.56
C LEU A 880 -14.10 2.04 40.36
N GLY A 881 -13.65 3.28 40.10
CA GLY A 881 -14.22 4.48 40.73
C GLY A 881 -15.68 4.73 40.34
N ARG A 882 -16.06 4.41 39.11
CA ARG A 882 -17.45 4.53 38.63
C ARG A 882 -18.38 3.47 39.20
N GLU A 883 -17.94 2.21 39.30
CA GLU A 883 -18.75 1.14 39.90
C GLU A 883 -18.93 1.29 41.42
N LEU A 884 -17.94 1.85 42.13
CA LEU A 884 -18.03 2.08 43.58
C LEU A 884 -18.81 3.34 43.95
N GLY A 885 -19.01 4.27 43.02
CA GLY A 885 -19.72 5.53 43.24
C GLY A 885 -21.25 5.43 43.16
N ASP A 886 -21.81 4.39 42.55
CA ASP A 886 -23.22 4.39 42.09
C ASP A 886 -24.22 3.64 42.99
N ASN A 887 -23.86 3.33 44.25
CA ASN A 887 -24.75 2.60 45.17
C ASN A 887 -24.93 3.27 46.54
N GLY A 888 -25.30 4.55 46.57
CA GLY A 888 -25.77 5.12 47.84
C GLY A 888 -26.27 6.56 47.83
N GLN A 889 -27.55 6.78 47.51
CA GLN A 889 -28.41 7.58 48.40
C GLN A 889 -29.90 7.24 48.22
N PRO A 890 -30.65 6.97 49.32
CA PRO A 890 -32.05 6.56 49.27
C PRO A 890 -32.99 7.76 49.09
N ALA A 891 -34.10 7.49 48.38
CA ALA A 891 -35.24 8.36 48.23
C ALA A 891 -35.83 8.80 49.59
N ALA A 892 -36.16 10.08 49.70
CA ALA A 892 -37.02 10.61 50.75
C ALA A 892 -38.31 11.22 50.14
N ASN A 893 -39.45 10.78 50.68
CA ASN A 893 -40.82 11.30 50.57
C ASN A 893 -41.66 10.99 49.32
N ARG A 894 -42.36 9.85 49.31
CA ARG A 894 -43.76 9.73 49.80
C ARG A 894 -44.20 8.29 49.94
#